data_AF-A0A940MSA0-F1
#
_entry.id   AF-A0A940MSA0-F1
#
_cell.length_a   1.000
_cell.length_b   1.000
_cell.length_c   1.000
_cell.angle_alpha   90.00
_cell.angle_beta   90.00
_cell.angle_gamma   90.00
#
_symmetry.space_group_name_H-M   'P 1'
#
loop_
_entity.id
_entity.type
_entity.pdbx_description
1 polymer ?
#
loop_
_entity_poly.entity_id
_entity_poly.type
_entity_poly.pdbx_seq_one_letter_code
_entity_poly.pdbx_strand_id
1 'polypeptide(L)'
;MYASVTDYSLAGNETRPADPETHARIAALCSARGLGHCLDLSVGSGCDPGAQGVDTQHVPIRNGAGPEGDHLDLTRVDPGVTGRLRQRREGQGAWLTTCLDTLHRIDREHLPAALANLSALTERYVLVSVSTSPGSGKTDDCASLLPLNTWLQAFGTAGFRLEQSLPVRGDTTEGEGACAAYWRKADIFRDPHSKHLLLLEKSGPFPEGAIAAIGAVVDVAYRAAKRRDFAPAGDLDITFSMHFSQEWSLIRPLLDVVPRHRARVLIRRGGLDPLLETAVCAFLRRCNVPVIRYKHAEELPWQDIAGSVFISGGESNLRGKHLQAFDLVTRARMHGCPTYLLQHGIWPRPFPDHMVAFASERVVTWGREEQSRLHDSRHSVFGMELPWGVLDDAQNALFGSPKFCDQLLGAFASLDLKFGFPQESYDRVVMLGSKNLRGRWGLADGTGGFIAALQRLCERNPRTMFIVRPHPADSILPYAELGLENTRLLDETISAIADMPLNRIVPGIDLLVTSPSSFVIDAAAADKPVFVYDTGQPVELKGIEARPLDAVNAALAEPEGLAPFQTQSARLRETYAEAVDETFYAQFGQELAQRTPPRLDRGVAISATLAHMLKEERAKRTERGKLAGLPDRFAKWVADRRKARKKARL
;
A
#
# COMPACT_ATOMS: atom_id res chain seq x y z
N MET A 1 3.48 34.75 8.21
CA MET A 1 3.37 34.53 9.67
C MET A 1 3.19 33.03 9.84
N TYR A 2 4.31 32.31 9.97
CA TYR A 2 4.33 30.84 9.94
C TYR A 2 3.72 30.31 11.24
N ALA A 3 2.56 29.66 11.15
CA ALA A 3 2.21 28.67 12.15
C ALA A 3 3.22 27.52 12.00
N SER A 4 4.05 27.33 13.01
CA SER A 4 4.89 26.14 13.15
C SER A 4 3.97 24.91 13.06
N VAL A 5 3.99 24.23 11.92
CA VAL A 5 3.34 22.93 11.76
C VAL A 5 4.19 21.94 12.55
N THR A 6 3.86 21.88 13.84
CA THR A 6 4.10 20.82 14.83
C THR A 6 5.36 19.99 14.65
N ASP A 7 6.29 20.22 15.56
CA ASP A 7 7.10 19.18 16.20
C ASP A 7 6.32 17.86 16.27
N TYR A 8 6.82 16.81 15.64
CA TYR A 8 6.47 15.45 16.05
C TYR A 8 7.15 15.19 17.39
N SER A 9 6.55 15.70 18.45
CA SER A 9 6.65 14.97 19.71
C SER A 9 5.78 13.72 19.54
N LEU A 10 6.39 12.54 19.66
CA LEU A 10 5.66 11.34 20.06
C LEU A 10 5.01 11.51 21.46
N ALA A 11 5.09 12.69 22.09
CA ALA A 11 4.62 12.98 23.45
C ALA A 11 3.08 12.97 23.60
N GLY A 12 2.33 12.64 22.55
CA GLY A 12 0.87 12.42 22.63
C GLY A 12 0.45 10.96 22.80
N ASN A 13 1.34 10.00 22.60
CA ASN A 13 1.06 8.60 22.97
C ASN A 13 1.60 8.41 24.38
N GLU A 14 0.71 8.40 25.38
CA GLU A 14 1.05 7.95 26.73
C GLU A 14 1.81 6.63 26.61
N THR A 15 3.08 6.69 26.96
CA THR A 15 3.97 5.54 26.98
C THR A 15 3.40 4.55 27.98
N ARG A 16 2.87 3.43 27.50
CA ARG A 16 2.56 2.32 28.39
C ARG A 16 3.89 1.80 28.92
N PRO A 17 4.13 1.83 30.24
CA PRO A 17 5.28 1.11 30.79
C PRO A 17 5.18 -0.35 30.34
N ALA A 18 6.34 -0.95 30.06
CA ALA A 18 6.42 -2.36 29.78
C ALA A 18 5.77 -3.12 30.93
N ASP A 19 5.09 -4.21 30.58
CA ASP A 19 4.40 -4.99 31.57
C ASP A 19 5.42 -5.56 32.59
N PRO A 20 5.03 -5.73 33.87
CA PRO A 20 5.94 -6.26 34.89
C PRO A 20 6.55 -7.62 34.55
N GLU A 21 5.90 -8.42 33.70
CA GLU A 21 6.40 -9.72 33.26
C GLU A 21 7.60 -9.54 32.32
N THR A 22 7.55 -8.56 31.41
CA THR A 22 8.68 -8.18 30.55
C THR A 22 9.90 -7.72 31.38
N HIS A 23 9.70 -6.93 32.44
CA HIS A 23 10.80 -6.53 33.34
C HIS A 23 11.43 -7.74 34.05
N ALA A 24 10.60 -8.62 34.62
CA ALA A 24 11.06 -9.83 35.28
C ALA A 24 11.83 -10.77 34.32
N ARG A 25 11.38 -10.86 33.06
CA ARG A 25 12.07 -11.63 32.02
C ARG A 25 13.45 -11.04 31.70
N ILE A 26 13.58 -9.71 31.59
CA ILE A 26 14.86 -9.05 31.34
C ILE A 26 15.85 -9.32 32.47
N ALA A 27 15.43 -9.15 33.72
CA ALA A 27 16.29 -9.41 34.88
C ALA A 27 16.71 -10.88 34.97
N ALA A 28 15.77 -11.81 34.72
CA ALA A 28 16.05 -13.24 34.67
C ALA A 28 17.07 -13.59 33.57
N LEU A 29 16.95 -12.97 32.38
CA LEU A 29 17.91 -13.13 31.29
C LEU A 29 19.30 -12.60 31.66
N CYS A 30 19.37 -11.41 32.25
CA CYS A 30 20.63 -10.83 32.72
C CYS A 30 21.29 -11.76 33.75
N SER A 31 20.54 -12.19 34.77
CA SER A 31 21.02 -13.11 35.79
C SER A 31 21.52 -14.45 35.20
N ALA A 32 20.74 -15.07 34.33
CA ALA A 32 21.10 -16.33 33.68
C ALA A 32 22.34 -16.25 32.78
N ARG A 33 22.70 -15.05 32.32
CA ARG A 33 23.84 -14.80 31.43
C ARG A 33 25.00 -14.07 32.12
N GLY A 34 24.91 -13.83 33.43
CA GLY A 34 25.93 -13.12 34.20
C GLY A 34 26.14 -11.66 33.77
N LEU A 35 25.07 -11.01 33.29
CA LEU A 35 25.09 -9.60 32.87
C LEU A 35 24.68 -8.72 34.05
N GLY A 36 25.57 -7.82 34.46
CA GLY A 36 25.30 -6.87 35.56
C GLY A 36 24.59 -5.59 35.11
N HIS A 37 24.58 -5.33 33.80
CA HIS A 37 24.16 -4.03 33.26
C HIS A 37 23.23 -4.17 32.04
N CYS A 38 22.35 -3.19 31.87
CA CYS A 38 21.40 -3.09 30.76
C CYS A 38 21.45 -1.69 30.12
N LEU A 39 21.59 -1.62 28.79
CA LEU A 39 21.49 -0.40 28.00
C LEU A 39 20.13 -0.38 27.32
N ASP A 40 19.23 0.48 27.77
CA ASP A 40 17.87 0.56 27.24
C ASP A 40 17.74 1.64 26.17
N LEU A 41 17.57 1.18 24.93
CA LEU A 41 17.31 1.96 23.72
C LEU A 41 15.83 1.88 23.33
N SER A 42 14.90 1.83 24.28
CA SER A 42 13.47 1.69 23.97
C SER A 42 12.76 3.05 23.96
N VAL A 43 11.75 3.21 23.10
CA VAL A 43 10.88 4.39 23.11
C VAL A 43 9.90 4.30 24.29
N GLY A 44 10.31 4.81 25.45
CA GLY A 44 9.41 5.03 26.58
C GLY A 44 8.83 3.76 27.20
N SER A 45 9.47 2.59 27.03
CA SER A 45 9.04 1.36 27.70
C SER A 45 9.13 1.47 29.22
N GLY A 46 9.89 2.43 29.77
CA GLY A 46 10.08 2.52 31.22
C GLY A 46 10.63 1.22 31.81
N CYS A 47 11.37 0.44 31.01
CA CYS A 47 12.00 -0.80 31.42
C CYS A 47 13.12 -0.50 32.42
N ASP A 48 12.79 -0.28 33.68
CA ASP A 48 13.75 -0.16 34.77
C ASP A 48 13.85 -1.50 35.53
N PRO A 49 14.66 -2.47 35.04
CA PRO A 49 14.99 -3.66 35.82
C PRO A 49 15.93 -3.34 36.99
N GLY A 50 16.28 -2.08 37.24
CA GLY A 50 17.04 -1.62 38.42
C GLY A 50 16.40 -2.04 39.74
N ALA A 51 15.07 -2.16 39.78
CA ALA A 51 14.35 -2.73 40.92
C ALA A 51 14.66 -4.22 41.21
N GLN A 52 15.38 -4.90 40.31
CA GLN A 52 15.72 -6.34 40.39
C GLN A 52 17.24 -6.59 40.33
N GLY A 53 18.07 -5.57 40.62
CA GLY A 53 19.52 -5.72 40.76
C GLY A 53 20.32 -5.65 39.46
N VAL A 54 19.74 -5.18 38.36
CA VAL A 54 20.43 -4.91 37.09
C VAL A 54 20.59 -3.41 36.89
N ASP A 55 21.82 -2.91 36.83
CA ASP A 55 22.08 -1.48 36.62
C ASP A 55 21.67 -1.07 35.19
N THR A 56 20.73 -0.15 35.06
CA THR A 56 20.11 0.19 33.77
C THR A 56 20.42 1.62 33.37
N GLN A 57 21.04 1.77 32.21
CA GLN A 57 21.23 3.07 31.56
C GLN A 57 20.16 3.27 30.48
N HIS A 58 19.27 4.23 30.71
CA HIS A 58 18.29 4.63 29.71
C HIS A 58 18.85 5.67 28.74
N VAL A 59 18.69 5.42 27.43
CA VAL A 59 18.98 6.40 26.38
C VAL A 59 17.68 6.65 25.59
N PRO A 60 17.02 7.79 25.81
CA PRO A 60 15.72 8.04 25.19
C PRO A 60 15.86 8.13 23.67
N ILE A 61 15.15 7.27 22.94
CA ILE A 61 15.07 7.36 21.48
C ILE A 61 14.03 8.40 21.07
N ARG A 62 14.42 9.28 20.15
CA ARG A 62 13.49 10.10 19.37
C ARG A 62 13.70 9.85 17.88
N ASN A 63 12.61 9.58 17.17
CA ASN A 63 12.61 9.55 15.71
C ASN A 63 12.35 10.99 15.22
N GLY A 64 13.37 11.71 14.75
CA GLY A 64 13.23 13.04 14.13
C GLY A 64 14.03 14.19 14.76
N ALA A 65 13.97 15.36 14.11
CA ALA A 65 14.68 16.58 14.54
C ALA A 65 13.91 17.31 15.66
N GLY A 66 14.57 17.52 16.80
CA GLY A 66 14.08 18.35 17.90
C GLY A 66 15.26 19.00 18.65
N PRO A 67 15.02 20.02 19.48
CA PRO A 67 16.07 20.78 20.14
C PRO A 67 16.86 19.96 21.18
N GLU A 68 18.10 20.40 21.40
CA GLU A 68 19.22 19.75 22.10
C GLU A 68 18.84 19.01 23.41
N GLY A 69 18.94 17.68 23.35
CA GLY A 69 19.02 16.74 24.47
C GLY A 69 19.73 15.47 23.98
N ASP A 70 20.26 14.64 24.88
CA ASP A 70 20.90 13.34 24.55
C ASP A 70 19.84 12.32 24.04
N HIS A 71 19.20 12.62 22.91
CA HIS A 71 18.27 11.74 22.22
C HIS A 71 19.01 10.94 21.15
N LEU A 72 18.76 9.64 21.10
CA LEU A 72 19.33 8.76 20.08
C LEU A 72 18.33 8.55 18.94
N ASP A 73 18.67 8.93 17.72
CA ASP A 73 17.96 8.50 16.52
C ASP A 73 18.68 7.27 15.95
N LEU A 74 18.09 6.08 16.09
CA LEU A 74 18.70 4.85 15.57
C LEU A 74 18.90 4.89 14.06
N THR A 75 18.16 5.72 13.32
CA THR A 75 18.33 5.84 11.87
C THR A 75 19.54 6.71 11.49
N ARG A 76 20.01 7.57 12.42
CA ARG A 76 21.08 8.56 12.22
C ARG A 76 21.86 8.78 13.52
N VAL A 77 22.58 7.77 13.96
CA VAL A 77 23.38 7.88 15.18
C VAL A 77 24.65 8.69 14.92
N ASP A 78 24.84 9.78 15.67
CA ASP A 78 26.09 10.52 15.72
C ASP A 78 27.22 9.61 16.27
N PRO A 79 28.33 9.43 15.53
CA PRO A 79 29.50 8.70 16.03
C PRO A 79 29.98 9.17 17.40
N GLY A 80 29.86 10.47 17.70
CA GLY A 80 30.19 11.05 19.00
C GLY A 80 29.31 10.51 20.13
N VAL A 81 28.01 10.33 19.91
CA VAL A 81 27.08 9.72 20.88
C VAL A 81 27.47 8.27 21.15
N THR A 82 27.73 7.49 20.09
CA THR A 82 28.18 6.09 20.24
C THR A 82 29.49 5.99 21.01
N GLY A 83 30.45 6.87 20.73
CA GLY A 83 31.72 6.94 21.45
C GLY A 83 31.53 7.23 22.93
N ARG A 84 30.69 8.22 23.28
CA ARG A 84 30.37 8.55 24.68
C ARG A 84 29.67 7.39 25.40
N LEU A 85 28.73 6.70 24.75
CA LEU A 85 28.06 5.53 25.33
C LEU A 85 29.04 4.37 25.55
N ARG A 86 29.97 4.13 24.63
CA ARG A 86 31.02 3.12 24.81
C ARG A 86 31.95 3.47 25.96
N GLN A 87 32.44 4.71 26.01
CA GLN A 87 33.35 5.17 27.05
C GLN A 87 32.74 5.06 28.46
N ARG A 88 31.44 5.35 28.61
CA ARG A 88 30.73 5.19 29.89
C ARG A 88 30.69 3.74 30.39
N ARG A 89 30.76 2.77 29.47
CA ARG A 89 30.65 1.33 29.76
C ARG A 89 32.00 0.64 29.92
N GLU A 90 33.11 1.30 29.59
CA GLU A 90 34.44 0.74 29.73
C GLU A 90 34.70 0.31 31.18
N GLY A 91 35.06 -0.97 31.38
CA GLY A 91 35.33 -1.54 32.70
C GLY A 91 34.11 -2.00 33.50
N GLN A 92 32.89 -1.85 32.98
CA GLN A 92 31.64 -2.23 33.68
C GLN A 92 31.18 -3.68 33.37
N GLY A 93 31.99 -4.50 32.69
CA GLY A 93 31.60 -5.88 32.35
C GLY A 93 30.60 -5.96 31.20
N ALA A 94 29.90 -7.09 31.05
CA ALA A 94 29.06 -7.36 29.87
C ALA A 94 27.64 -6.77 30.00
N TRP A 95 27.16 -6.16 28.91
CA TRP A 95 25.87 -5.49 28.83
C TRP A 95 24.83 -6.28 28.03
N LEU A 96 23.57 -6.23 28.48
CA LEU A 96 22.41 -6.47 27.62
C LEU A 96 21.98 -5.15 26.97
N THR A 97 21.81 -5.12 25.65
CA THR A 97 21.15 -3.99 24.98
C THR A 97 19.67 -4.30 24.80
N THR A 98 18.75 -3.42 25.17
CA THR A 98 17.30 -3.59 24.89
C THR A 98 16.86 -2.59 23.82
N CYS A 99 16.07 -3.05 22.86
CA CYS A 99 15.44 -2.19 21.83
C CYS A 99 13.98 -2.64 21.67
N LEU A 100 13.17 -2.28 22.64
CA LEU A 100 11.76 -2.64 22.71
C LEU A 100 10.91 -1.54 22.08
N ASP A 101 9.86 -1.96 21.40
CA ASP A 101 8.85 -1.16 20.73
C ASP A 101 9.38 -0.03 19.83
N THR A 102 10.57 -0.25 19.25
CA THR A 102 11.30 0.77 18.50
C THR A 102 11.43 0.41 17.03
N LEU A 103 11.98 -0.77 16.71
CA LEU A 103 12.29 -1.13 15.31
C LEU A 103 11.05 -1.18 14.41
N HIS A 104 9.92 -1.67 14.93
CA HIS A 104 8.67 -1.69 14.15
C HIS A 104 8.10 -0.29 13.87
N ARG A 105 8.56 0.76 14.57
CA ARG A 105 8.19 2.18 14.36
C ARG A 105 9.07 2.88 13.34
N ILE A 106 10.20 2.28 12.97
CA ILE A 106 11.12 2.79 11.96
C ILE A 106 10.59 2.37 10.58
N ASP A 107 10.51 3.30 9.63
CA ASP A 107 10.16 2.96 8.24
C ASP A 107 11.16 1.95 7.67
N ARG A 108 10.70 1.03 6.84
CA ARG A 108 11.54 -0.04 6.24
C ARG A 108 12.79 0.51 5.58
N GLU A 109 12.70 1.70 5.00
CA GLU A 109 13.82 2.38 4.35
C GLU A 109 15.00 2.65 5.28
N HIS A 110 14.72 2.85 6.56
CA HIS A 110 15.71 3.20 7.56
C HIS A 110 16.14 2.01 8.42
N LEU A 111 15.54 0.83 8.24
CA LEU A 111 15.94 -0.39 8.95
C LEU A 111 17.41 -0.78 8.71
N PRO A 112 17.99 -0.71 7.49
CA PRO A 112 19.40 -1.03 7.31
C PRO A 112 20.33 -0.19 8.18
N ALA A 113 20.09 1.12 8.26
CA ALA A 113 20.86 2.02 9.12
C ALA A 113 20.60 1.76 10.61
N ALA A 114 19.33 1.55 10.98
CA ALA A 114 18.95 1.23 12.36
C ALA A 114 19.62 -0.04 12.87
N LEU A 115 19.68 -1.11 12.06
CA LEU A 115 20.34 -2.35 12.43
C LEU A 115 21.87 -2.22 12.48
N ALA A 116 22.46 -1.41 11.60
CA ALA A 116 23.89 -1.10 11.68
C ALA A 116 24.24 -0.38 13.00
N ASN A 117 23.44 0.63 13.36
CA ASN A 117 23.63 1.37 14.60
C ASN A 117 23.36 0.53 15.85
N LEU A 118 22.32 -0.32 15.82
CA LEU A 118 22.03 -1.28 16.88
C LEU A 118 23.20 -2.27 17.06
N SER A 119 23.76 -2.78 15.96
CA SER A 119 24.96 -3.64 15.98
C SER A 119 26.16 -2.89 16.56
N ALA A 120 26.37 -1.61 16.21
CA ALA A 120 27.45 -0.81 16.77
C ALA A 120 27.30 -0.55 18.28
N LEU A 121 26.08 -0.40 18.79
CA LEU A 121 25.80 -0.16 20.20
C LEU A 121 25.82 -1.44 21.05
N THR A 122 25.53 -2.59 20.42
CA THR A 122 25.50 -3.90 21.07
C THR A 122 26.91 -4.49 21.21
N GLU A 123 27.27 -4.90 22.43
CA GLU A 123 28.52 -5.61 22.69
C GLU A 123 28.38 -7.10 22.39
N ARG A 124 27.45 -7.77 23.07
CA ARG A 124 27.22 -9.21 22.92
C ARG A 124 25.77 -9.60 22.75
N TYR A 125 24.89 -9.20 23.66
CA TYR A 125 23.47 -9.59 23.60
C TYR A 125 22.58 -8.38 23.35
N VAL A 126 21.56 -8.58 22.52
CA VAL A 126 20.47 -7.63 22.34
C VAL A 126 19.13 -8.33 22.48
N LEU A 127 18.23 -7.73 23.26
CA LEU A 127 16.82 -8.11 23.33
C LEU A 127 16.00 -7.09 22.55
N VAL A 128 15.36 -7.54 21.48
CA VAL A 128 14.54 -6.68 20.61
C VAL A 128 13.08 -7.12 20.68
N SER A 129 12.15 -6.20 20.49
CA SER A 129 10.76 -6.56 20.19
C SER A 129 10.40 -6.19 18.77
N VAL A 130 9.84 -7.13 18.02
CA VAL A 130 9.36 -6.92 16.65
C VAL A 130 7.90 -7.31 16.53
N SER A 131 7.19 -6.67 15.59
CA SER A 131 5.77 -6.90 15.36
C SER A 131 5.54 -7.47 13.97
N THR A 132 4.63 -8.44 13.89
CA THR A 132 4.16 -9.08 12.67
C THR A 132 2.69 -8.75 12.38
N SER A 133 2.02 -8.05 13.31
CA SER A 133 0.71 -7.44 13.11
C SER A 133 0.71 -5.97 13.50
N PRO A 134 -0.21 -5.15 12.97
CA PRO A 134 -0.48 -3.84 13.55
C PRO A 134 -0.92 -4.03 15.02
N GLY A 135 -0.57 -3.07 15.88
CA GLY A 135 -0.93 -3.07 17.29
C GLY A 135 -2.44 -2.89 17.54
N SER A 136 -2.86 -3.09 18.79
CA SER A 136 -4.23 -2.80 19.26
C SER A 136 -4.52 -1.29 19.27
N GLY A 137 -3.49 -0.49 19.60
CA GLY A 137 -3.40 0.94 19.36
C GLY A 137 -3.34 1.27 17.86
N LYS A 138 -3.72 2.49 17.49
CA LYS A 138 -3.89 2.96 16.09
C LYS A 138 -2.80 2.39 15.15
N THR A 139 -3.17 2.05 13.91
CA THR A 139 -2.25 1.58 12.85
C THR A 139 -1.02 2.44 12.59
N ASP A 140 -1.00 3.66 13.13
CA ASP A 140 0.13 4.58 13.10
C ASP A 140 1.37 4.05 13.84
N ASP A 141 1.19 3.15 14.80
CA ASP A 141 2.26 2.71 15.69
C ASP A 141 3.22 1.70 15.03
N CYS A 142 2.93 1.19 13.82
CA CYS A 142 3.80 0.24 13.11
C CYS A 142 4.14 0.73 11.69
N ALA A 143 5.37 1.20 11.51
CA ALA A 143 5.91 1.57 10.21
C ALA A 143 6.49 0.37 9.44
N SER A 144 7.03 -0.60 10.15
CA SER A 144 7.60 -1.84 9.59
C SER A 144 6.88 -3.06 10.15
N LEU A 145 5.95 -3.60 9.37
CA LEU A 145 5.32 -4.89 9.61
C LEU A 145 5.94 -5.92 8.68
N LEU A 146 6.77 -6.80 9.21
CA LEU A 146 7.47 -7.83 8.43
C LEU A 146 7.15 -9.20 9.03
N PRO A 147 7.11 -10.28 8.23
CA PRO A 147 7.11 -11.63 8.76
C PRO A 147 8.29 -11.89 9.71
N LEU A 148 8.14 -12.82 10.65
CA LEU A 148 9.18 -13.13 11.62
C LEU A 148 10.48 -13.62 10.95
N ASN A 149 10.38 -14.50 9.96
CA ASN A 149 11.54 -14.99 9.20
C ASN A 149 12.32 -13.84 8.53
N THR A 150 11.62 -12.82 8.04
CA THR A 150 12.23 -11.63 7.42
C THR A 150 12.97 -10.78 8.43
N TRP A 151 12.40 -10.61 9.63
CA TRP A 151 13.12 -9.99 10.74
C TRP A 151 14.38 -10.78 11.09
N LEU A 152 14.27 -12.10 11.26
CA LEU A 152 15.39 -12.96 11.59
C LEU A 152 16.49 -12.92 10.52
N GLN A 153 16.14 -12.89 9.25
CA GLN A 153 17.12 -12.77 8.17
C GLN A 153 17.79 -11.39 8.13
N ALA A 154 17.03 -10.31 8.40
CA ALA A 154 17.61 -8.97 8.51
C ALA A 154 18.62 -8.90 9.68
N PHE A 155 18.28 -9.48 10.84
CA PHE A 155 19.19 -9.60 11.98
C PHE A 155 20.42 -10.47 11.67
N GLY A 156 20.21 -11.63 11.03
CA GLY A 156 21.28 -12.50 10.55
C GLY A 156 22.28 -11.75 9.65
N THR A 157 21.75 -10.99 8.70
CA THR A 157 22.53 -10.15 7.79
C THR A 157 23.29 -9.04 8.52
N ALA A 158 22.74 -8.52 9.63
CA ALA A 158 23.37 -7.53 10.49
C ALA A 158 24.42 -8.11 11.47
N GLY A 159 24.69 -9.42 11.42
CA GLY A 159 25.65 -10.09 12.30
C GLY A 159 25.09 -10.52 13.66
N PHE A 160 23.78 -10.78 13.73
CA PHE A 160 23.12 -11.31 14.92
C PHE A 160 22.64 -12.74 14.69
N ARG A 161 22.71 -13.55 15.75
CA ARG A 161 22.20 -14.94 15.77
C ARG A 161 21.09 -15.04 16.81
N LEU A 162 19.97 -15.66 16.44
CA LEU A 162 18.87 -15.92 17.37
C LEU A 162 19.32 -16.94 18.43
N GLU A 163 19.25 -16.54 19.70
CA GLU A 163 19.49 -17.41 20.85
C GLU A 163 18.16 -17.94 21.40
N GLN A 164 17.18 -17.05 21.54
CA GLN A 164 15.89 -17.39 22.13
C GLN A 164 14.79 -16.51 21.56
N SER A 165 13.68 -17.12 21.19
CA SER A 165 12.42 -16.42 20.90
C SER A 165 11.49 -16.56 22.09
N LEU A 166 11.02 -15.44 22.61
CA LEU A 166 10.09 -15.35 23.72
C LEU A 166 8.75 -14.84 23.18
N PRO A 167 7.70 -15.69 23.13
CA PRO A 167 6.39 -15.21 22.73
C PRO A 167 5.90 -14.20 23.77
N VAL A 168 5.35 -13.09 23.27
CA VAL A 168 4.59 -12.15 24.07
C VAL A 168 3.13 -12.56 23.95
N ARG A 169 2.43 -12.71 25.08
CA ARG A 169 0.98 -12.89 25.03
C ARG A 169 0.40 -11.67 24.32
N GLY A 170 -0.28 -11.89 23.20
CA GLY A 170 -0.91 -10.81 22.46
C GLY A 170 -1.89 -10.06 23.36
N ASP A 171 -2.04 -8.75 23.11
CA ASP A 171 -3.12 -7.96 23.69
C ASP A 171 -4.45 -8.72 23.51
N THR A 172 -5.24 -8.79 24.57
CA THR A 172 -6.58 -9.37 24.52
C THR A 172 -7.42 -8.63 23.48
N THR A 173 -8.40 -9.31 22.90
CA THR A 173 -9.25 -8.81 21.80
C THR A 173 -10.10 -7.58 22.14
N GLU A 174 -10.07 -7.11 23.39
CA GLU A 174 -10.87 -5.99 23.85
C GLU A 174 -10.22 -4.66 23.45
N GLY A 175 -10.86 -3.94 22.52
CA GLY A 175 -10.45 -2.59 22.12
C GLY A 175 -9.61 -2.51 20.83
N GLU A 176 -9.51 -3.57 20.06
CA GLU A 176 -8.74 -3.58 18.82
C GLU A 176 -9.27 -2.61 17.76
N GLY A 177 -8.35 -1.84 17.17
CA GLY A 177 -8.64 -1.04 15.99
C GLY A 177 -9.12 -1.90 14.82
N ALA A 178 -10.04 -1.37 14.01
CA ALA A 178 -10.68 -2.11 12.92
C ALA A 178 -9.68 -2.70 11.90
N CYS A 179 -8.54 -2.04 11.66
CA CYS A 179 -7.48 -2.55 10.79
C CYS A 179 -6.72 -3.74 11.41
N ALA A 180 -6.52 -3.77 12.73
CA ALA A 180 -5.87 -4.90 13.40
C ALA A 180 -6.77 -6.14 13.40
N ALA A 181 -8.07 -5.95 13.66
CA ALA A 181 -9.05 -7.00 13.52
C ALA A 181 -9.15 -7.52 12.06
N TYR A 182 -9.07 -6.62 11.07
CA TYR A 182 -9.05 -6.99 9.66
C TYR A 182 -7.78 -7.78 9.29
N TRP A 183 -6.61 -7.32 9.75
CA TRP A 183 -5.33 -8.00 9.56
C TRP A 183 -5.35 -9.42 10.11
N ARG A 184 -5.80 -9.61 11.35
CA ARG A 184 -5.86 -10.95 11.97
C ARG A 184 -6.75 -11.90 11.19
N LYS A 185 -7.90 -11.41 10.69
CA LYS A 185 -8.79 -12.23 9.86
C LYS A 185 -8.17 -12.58 8.51
N ALA A 186 -7.38 -11.68 7.93
CA ALA A 186 -6.66 -11.94 6.69
C ALA A 186 -5.50 -12.93 6.87
N ASP A 187 -4.91 -12.95 8.07
CA ASP A 187 -3.83 -13.83 8.51
C ASP A 187 -2.69 -13.97 7.47
N ILE A 188 -2.24 -12.81 6.96
CA ILE A 188 -1.29 -12.76 5.84
C ILE A 188 0.07 -13.40 6.17
N PHE A 189 0.48 -13.48 7.45
CA PHE A 189 1.75 -14.08 7.84
C PHE A 189 1.59 -15.44 8.53
N ARG A 190 0.36 -15.88 8.85
CA ARG A 190 0.08 -17.10 9.64
C ARG A 190 0.86 -17.15 10.96
N ASP A 191 1.02 -15.98 11.57
CA ASP A 191 1.75 -15.85 12.81
C ASP A 191 0.79 -15.89 13.99
N PRO A 192 0.84 -16.93 14.85
CA PRO A 192 -0.03 -17.01 16.03
C PRO A 192 0.27 -15.91 17.06
N HIS A 193 1.40 -15.23 16.94
CA HIS A 193 1.83 -14.16 17.84
C HIS A 193 1.95 -12.84 17.07
N SER A 194 1.33 -11.78 17.57
CA SER A 194 1.42 -10.44 16.96
C SER A 194 2.75 -9.74 17.21
N LYS A 195 3.43 -10.12 18.29
CA LYS A 195 4.66 -9.50 18.79
C LYS A 195 5.61 -10.58 19.34
N HIS A 196 6.89 -10.41 19.03
CA HIS A 196 7.95 -11.33 19.43
C HIS A 196 9.03 -10.58 20.20
N LEU A 197 9.50 -11.17 21.28
CA LEU A 197 10.72 -10.76 21.97
C LEU A 197 11.85 -11.69 21.55
N LEU A 198 12.88 -11.15 20.90
CA LEU A 198 13.98 -11.92 20.35
C LEU A 198 15.26 -11.57 21.11
N LEU A 199 15.83 -12.57 21.79
CA LEU A 199 17.18 -12.49 22.32
C LEU A 199 18.15 -12.92 21.23
N LEU A 200 19.05 -12.02 20.87
CA LEU A 200 20.04 -12.21 19.82
C LEU A 200 21.45 -12.09 20.40
N GLU A 201 22.36 -12.95 19.97
CA GLU A 201 23.80 -12.83 20.21
C GLU A 201 24.47 -12.22 18.98
N LYS A 202 25.29 -11.20 19.19
CA LYS A 202 26.12 -10.59 18.16
C LYS A 202 27.29 -11.52 17.86
N SER A 203 27.39 -12.00 16.63
CA SER A 203 28.41 -12.96 16.20
C SER A 203 29.72 -12.30 15.76
N GLY A 204 29.73 -10.99 15.55
CA GLY A 204 30.91 -10.27 15.06
C GLY A 204 30.64 -8.79 14.76
N PRO A 205 31.59 -8.09 14.10
CA PRO A 205 31.34 -6.74 13.60
C PRO A 205 30.23 -6.74 12.55
N PHE A 206 29.62 -5.57 12.35
CA PHE A 206 28.61 -5.41 11.29
C PHE A 206 29.24 -5.72 9.92
N PRO A 207 28.71 -6.69 9.15
CA PRO A 207 29.38 -7.15 7.93
C PRO A 207 29.45 -6.07 6.85
N GLU A 208 30.52 -6.09 6.05
CA GLU A 208 30.63 -5.25 4.86
C GLU A 208 29.50 -5.60 3.86
N GLY A 209 28.87 -4.57 3.27
CA GLY A 209 27.74 -4.76 2.36
C GLY A 209 26.40 -5.09 3.03
N ALA A 210 26.34 -5.29 4.35
CA ALA A 210 25.09 -5.66 5.04
C ALA A 210 23.97 -4.61 4.89
N ILE A 211 24.28 -3.31 4.76
CA ILE A 211 23.25 -2.28 4.49
C ILE A 211 22.48 -2.59 3.20
N ALA A 212 23.19 -2.91 2.12
CA ALA A 212 22.57 -3.22 0.84
C ALA A 212 21.79 -4.55 0.92
N ALA A 213 22.36 -5.57 1.57
CA ALA A 213 21.72 -6.87 1.75
C ALA A 213 20.45 -6.79 2.60
N ILE A 214 20.46 -6.07 3.73
CA ILE A 214 19.27 -5.81 4.54
C ILE A 214 18.25 -5.02 3.72
N GLY A 215 18.69 -4.02 2.96
CA GLY A 215 17.84 -3.25 2.06
C GLY A 215 17.15 -4.11 1.00
N ALA A 216 17.79 -5.19 0.55
CA ALA A 216 17.18 -6.18 -0.35
C ALA A 216 16.18 -7.07 0.40
N VAL A 217 16.51 -7.55 1.61
CA VAL A 217 15.62 -8.38 2.46
C VAL A 217 14.32 -7.66 2.78
N VAL A 218 14.37 -6.37 3.12
CA VAL A 218 13.18 -5.55 3.45
C VAL A 218 12.58 -4.83 2.24
N ASP A 219 13.08 -5.13 1.03
CA ASP A 219 12.64 -4.60 -0.27
C ASP A 219 12.53 -3.06 -0.32
N VAL A 220 13.64 -2.38 -0.04
CA VAL A 220 13.76 -0.92 -0.13
C VAL A 220 14.98 -0.46 -0.94
N ALA A 221 15.88 -1.38 -1.32
CA ALA A 221 17.11 -1.05 -2.06
C ALA A 221 16.84 -0.30 -3.38
N TYR A 222 15.74 -0.60 -4.07
CA TYR A 222 15.39 0.04 -5.35
C TYR A 222 15.05 1.53 -5.22
N ARG A 223 14.63 2.02 -4.05
CA ARG A 223 14.17 3.41 -3.86
C ARG A 223 15.27 4.44 -4.11
N ALA A 224 16.52 4.09 -3.80
CA ALA A 224 17.66 4.98 -4.02
C ALA A 224 17.94 5.21 -5.51
N ALA A 225 17.86 4.16 -6.33
CA ALA A 225 18.00 4.26 -7.79
C ALA A 225 16.88 5.14 -8.37
N LYS A 226 15.63 4.84 -7.99
CA LYS A 226 14.43 5.56 -8.38
C LYS A 226 14.51 7.08 -8.12
N ARG A 227 15.04 7.49 -6.96
CA ARG A 227 15.22 8.91 -6.59
C ARG A 227 16.22 9.64 -7.47
N ARG A 228 17.30 8.95 -7.82
CA ARG A 228 18.32 9.51 -8.72
C ARG A 228 17.73 9.79 -10.10
N ASP A 229 16.88 8.90 -10.59
CA ASP A 229 16.22 9.08 -11.89
C ASP A 229 15.20 10.21 -11.85
N PHE A 230 14.44 10.34 -10.75
CA PHE A 230 13.44 11.39 -10.56
C PHE A 230 14.01 12.79 -10.19
N ALA A 231 15.33 12.90 -9.97
CA ALA A 231 15.99 14.10 -9.45
C ALA A 231 15.60 15.45 -10.13
N PRO A 232 15.31 15.54 -11.45
CA PRO A 232 14.93 16.80 -12.08
C PRO A 232 13.70 17.51 -11.46
N ALA A 233 12.82 16.77 -10.79
CA ALA A 233 11.62 17.31 -10.14
C ALA A 233 11.78 17.51 -8.61
N GLY A 234 12.98 17.29 -8.05
CA GLY A 234 13.22 17.21 -6.60
C GLY A 234 12.80 18.44 -5.79
N ASP A 235 12.65 19.60 -6.45
CA ASP A 235 12.27 20.87 -5.83
C ASP A 235 10.80 21.28 -6.02
N LEU A 236 9.92 20.36 -6.43
CA LEU A 236 8.51 20.68 -6.65
C LEU A 236 7.64 20.24 -5.46
N ASP A 237 6.70 21.11 -5.07
CA ASP A 237 5.59 20.72 -4.21
C ASP A 237 4.58 19.95 -5.06
N ILE A 238 4.18 18.76 -4.58
CA ILE A 238 3.33 17.83 -5.31
C ILE A 238 2.10 17.49 -4.46
N THR A 239 0.93 17.80 -5.02
CA THR A 239 -0.38 17.46 -4.44
C THR A 239 -0.99 16.29 -5.21
N PHE A 240 -1.16 15.15 -4.55
CA PHE A 240 -1.84 13.98 -5.08
C PHE A 240 -3.33 13.99 -4.72
N SER A 241 -4.19 13.53 -5.63
CA SER A 241 -5.62 13.32 -5.34
C SER A 241 -5.98 11.85 -5.26
N MET A 242 -6.73 11.45 -4.23
CA MET A 242 -7.30 10.12 -4.06
C MET A 242 -8.83 10.16 -3.95
N HIS A 243 -9.47 9.65 -4.99
CA HIS A 243 -10.90 9.38 -5.16
C HIS A 243 -11.22 7.88 -5.20
N PHE A 244 -10.26 7.04 -5.57
CA PHE A 244 -10.41 5.60 -5.78
C PHE A 244 -9.31 4.80 -5.09
N SER A 245 -9.61 3.56 -4.71
CA SER A 245 -8.63 2.65 -4.14
C SER A 245 -7.48 2.35 -5.10
N GLN A 246 -7.77 2.25 -6.40
CA GLN A 246 -6.75 1.95 -7.41
C GLN A 246 -5.68 3.03 -7.55
N GLU A 247 -5.99 4.30 -7.22
CA GLU A 247 -4.99 5.39 -7.30
C GLU A 247 -3.86 5.22 -6.29
N TRP A 248 -4.08 4.45 -5.21
CA TRP A 248 -3.01 4.12 -4.28
C TRP A 248 -1.85 3.39 -4.98
N SER A 249 -2.14 2.52 -5.96
CA SER A 249 -1.12 1.80 -6.73
C SER A 249 -0.26 2.70 -7.63
N LEU A 250 -0.70 3.93 -7.90
CA LEU A 250 0.03 4.94 -8.66
C LEU A 250 0.77 5.91 -7.75
N ILE A 251 0.09 6.37 -6.70
CA ILE A 251 0.62 7.38 -5.76
C ILE A 251 1.70 6.77 -4.86
N ARG A 252 1.48 5.57 -4.34
CA ARG A 252 2.41 4.93 -3.41
C ARG A 252 3.83 4.84 -3.99
N PRO A 253 4.06 4.36 -5.24
CA PRO A 253 5.36 4.42 -5.88
C PRO A 253 5.97 5.84 -5.92
N LEU A 254 5.20 6.85 -6.32
CA LEU A 254 5.72 8.21 -6.45
C LEU A 254 6.18 8.79 -5.11
N LEU A 255 5.53 8.39 -4.02
CA LEU A 255 5.95 8.80 -2.69
C LEU A 255 7.35 8.29 -2.31
N ASP A 256 7.91 7.27 -2.97
CA ASP A 256 9.32 6.88 -2.74
C ASP A 256 10.32 7.92 -3.26
N VAL A 257 9.97 8.65 -4.32
CA VAL A 257 10.86 9.62 -4.97
C VAL A 257 10.58 11.06 -4.58
N VAL A 258 9.32 11.39 -4.30
CA VAL A 258 8.95 12.73 -3.88
C VAL A 258 9.39 12.96 -2.43
N PRO A 259 10.17 14.03 -2.13
CA PRO A 259 10.50 14.37 -0.76
C PRO A 259 9.22 14.54 0.08
N ARG A 260 9.12 13.81 1.20
CA ARG A 260 7.85 13.71 1.96
C ARG A 260 7.29 15.04 2.43
N HIS A 261 8.16 15.98 2.79
CA HIS A 261 7.79 17.34 3.21
C HIS A 261 7.24 18.22 2.08
N ARG A 262 7.43 17.82 0.82
CA ARG A 262 6.89 18.47 -0.39
C ARG A 262 5.70 17.74 -0.99
N ALA A 263 5.37 16.56 -0.46
CA ALA A 263 4.20 15.81 -0.87
C ALA A 263 2.99 16.21 -0.04
N ARG A 264 1.81 16.18 -0.64
CA ARG A 264 0.52 16.30 0.04
C ARG A 264 -0.48 15.35 -0.61
N VAL A 265 -1.39 14.77 0.16
CA VAL A 265 -2.46 13.92 -0.38
C VAL A 265 -3.83 14.48 -0.01
N LEU A 266 -4.68 14.68 -1.02
CA LEU A 266 -6.08 15.03 -0.87
C LEU A 266 -6.92 13.76 -0.92
N ILE A 267 -7.64 13.44 0.14
CA ILE A 267 -8.52 12.27 0.20
C ILE A 267 -9.97 12.73 0.25
N ARG A 268 -10.76 12.26 -0.72
CA ARG A 268 -12.18 12.56 -0.73
C ARG A 268 -12.93 11.70 0.29
N ARG A 269 -13.71 12.34 1.17
CA ARG A 269 -14.58 11.67 2.14
C ARG A 269 -15.57 10.73 1.41
N GLY A 270 -15.55 9.46 1.77
CA GLY A 270 -16.37 8.42 1.13
C GLY A 270 -15.92 8.04 -0.29
N GLY A 271 -14.75 8.51 -0.74
CA GLY A 271 -14.12 8.05 -1.98
C GLY A 271 -13.57 6.64 -1.83
N LEU A 272 -12.93 6.38 -0.70
CA LEU A 272 -12.30 5.11 -0.31
C LEU A 272 -13.18 4.31 0.66
N ASP A 273 -12.94 3.00 0.73
CA ASP A 273 -13.44 2.19 1.84
C ASP A 273 -12.85 2.71 3.17
N PRO A 274 -13.60 2.78 4.28
CA PRO A 274 -13.10 3.32 5.54
C PRO A 274 -11.86 2.62 6.10
N LEU A 275 -11.73 1.30 5.90
CA LEU A 275 -10.54 0.56 6.34
C LEU A 275 -9.32 0.94 5.50
N LEU A 276 -9.49 0.98 4.17
CA LEU A 276 -8.43 1.41 3.27
C LEU A 276 -8.02 2.87 3.54
N GLU A 277 -8.98 3.77 3.75
CA GLU A 277 -8.69 5.17 4.09
C GLU A 277 -7.85 5.25 5.38
N THR A 278 -8.21 4.47 6.39
CA THR A 278 -7.47 4.40 7.66
C THR A 278 -6.03 3.91 7.44
N ALA A 279 -5.86 2.82 6.69
CA ALA A 279 -4.55 2.26 6.35
C ALA A 279 -3.67 3.25 5.58
N VAL A 280 -4.22 3.88 4.53
CA VAL A 280 -3.51 4.89 3.73
C VAL A 280 -3.15 6.11 4.57
N CYS A 281 -4.07 6.60 5.41
CA CYS A 281 -3.78 7.75 6.27
C CYS A 281 -2.72 7.44 7.33
N ALA A 282 -2.71 6.21 7.85
CA ALA A 282 -1.66 5.77 8.77
C ALA A 282 -0.30 5.72 8.09
N PHE A 283 -0.24 5.17 6.87
CA PHE A 283 0.96 5.21 6.02
C PHE A 283 1.44 6.65 5.78
N LEU A 284 0.55 7.56 5.40
CA LEU A 284 0.93 8.93 5.06
C LEU A 284 1.42 9.69 6.29
N ARG A 285 0.75 9.49 7.44
CA ARG A 285 1.14 10.09 8.73
C ARG A 285 2.54 9.63 9.16
N ARG A 286 2.84 8.34 9.15
CA ARG A 286 4.18 7.83 9.52
C ARG A 286 5.28 8.32 8.59
N CYS A 287 4.97 8.55 7.32
CA CYS A 287 5.89 9.14 6.36
C CYS A 287 5.95 10.67 6.43
N ASN A 288 5.25 11.31 7.38
CA ASN A 288 5.12 12.76 7.50
C ASN A 288 4.62 13.45 6.21
N VAL A 289 3.63 12.84 5.55
CA VAL A 289 2.96 13.41 4.38
C VAL A 289 1.61 14.00 4.81
N PRO A 290 1.40 15.31 4.70
CA PRO A 290 0.13 15.97 5.01
C PRO A 290 -1.06 15.37 4.24
N VAL A 291 -2.17 15.15 4.96
CA VAL A 291 -3.42 14.64 4.39
C VAL A 291 -4.54 15.66 4.60
N ILE A 292 -5.18 16.10 3.52
CA ILE A 292 -6.37 16.95 3.57
C ILE A 292 -7.59 16.13 3.18
N ARG A 293 -8.53 15.97 4.11
CA ARG A 293 -9.81 15.32 3.83
C ARG A 293 -10.87 16.34 3.44
N TYR A 294 -11.50 16.14 2.30
CA TYR A 294 -12.52 17.06 1.78
C TYR A 294 -13.72 16.28 1.25
N LYS A 295 -14.90 16.92 1.22
CA LYS A 295 -16.11 16.38 0.60
C LYS A 295 -16.38 17.06 -0.74
N HIS A 296 -16.16 18.36 -0.77
CA HIS A 296 -16.40 19.27 -1.88
C HIS A 296 -15.10 20.02 -2.21
N ALA A 297 -14.79 20.19 -3.48
CA ALA A 297 -13.52 20.78 -3.91
C ALA A 297 -13.41 22.27 -3.49
N GLU A 298 -14.54 22.92 -3.25
CA GLU A 298 -14.69 24.28 -2.73
C GLU A 298 -14.19 24.42 -1.28
N GLU A 299 -14.08 23.32 -0.54
CA GLU A 299 -13.60 23.31 0.86
C GLU A 299 -12.07 23.35 0.96
N LEU A 300 -11.36 23.14 -0.15
CA LEU A 300 -9.91 23.02 -0.14
C LEU A 300 -9.23 24.38 0.03
N PRO A 301 -8.10 24.44 0.76
CA PRO A 301 -7.33 25.65 0.94
C PRO A 301 -6.53 25.94 -0.33
N TRP A 302 -7.19 26.35 -1.40
CA TRP A 302 -6.57 26.53 -2.71
C TRP A 302 -5.41 27.52 -2.72
N GLN A 303 -5.41 28.50 -1.81
CA GLN A 303 -4.29 29.42 -1.64
C GLN A 303 -3.00 28.71 -1.20
N ASP A 304 -3.12 27.65 -0.38
CA ASP A 304 -1.98 26.85 0.11
C ASP A 304 -1.55 25.74 -0.89
N ILE A 305 -2.39 25.49 -1.90
CA ILE A 305 -2.18 24.46 -2.93
C ILE A 305 -1.70 25.11 -4.24
N ALA A 306 -2.02 26.38 -4.48
CA ALA A 306 -1.69 27.10 -5.69
C ALA A 306 -0.20 27.01 -6.03
N GLY A 307 0.10 26.74 -7.30
CA GLY A 307 1.47 26.59 -7.79
C GLY A 307 2.12 25.23 -7.53
N SER A 308 1.51 24.35 -6.73
CA SER A 308 1.96 22.95 -6.63
C SER A 308 1.57 22.16 -7.89
N VAL A 309 2.35 21.13 -8.21
CA VAL A 309 2.00 20.15 -9.24
C VAL A 309 0.86 19.29 -8.71
N PHE A 310 -0.22 19.17 -9.48
CA PHE A 310 -1.38 18.37 -9.10
C PHE A 310 -1.42 17.06 -9.89
N ILE A 311 -1.43 15.93 -9.20
CA ILE A 311 -1.41 14.59 -9.80
C ILE A 311 -2.69 13.83 -9.43
N SER A 312 -3.39 13.33 -10.43
CA SER A 312 -4.57 12.47 -10.29
C SER A 312 -4.36 11.11 -10.96
N GLY A 313 -5.08 10.08 -10.52
CA GLY A 313 -5.02 8.76 -11.14
C GLY A 313 -6.33 8.35 -11.84
N GLY A 314 -7.47 8.92 -11.47
CA GLY A 314 -8.76 8.58 -12.09
C GLY A 314 -9.70 9.77 -12.19
N GLU A 315 -9.61 10.52 -13.28
CA GLU A 315 -10.55 11.59 -13.62
C GLU A 315 -11.07 11.41 -15.05
N SER A 316 -12.31 11.83 -15.29
CA SER A 316 -12.93 11.96 -16.61
C SER A 316 -14.30 12.60 -16.48
N ASN A 317 -14.87 13.06 -17.58
CA ASN A 317 -16.27 13.50 -17.66
C ASN A 317 -17.30 12.35 -17.51
N LEU A 318 -16.86 11.11 -17.28
CA LEU A 318 -17.72 9.93 -17.18
C LEU A 318 -18.04 9.57 -15.73
N ARG A 319 -19.13 8.79 -15.52
CA ARG A 319 -19.53 8.20 -14.22
C ARG A 319 -19.64 9.24 -13.08
N GLY A 320 -20.06 8.84 -11.89
CA GLY A 320 -20.24 9.78 -10.77
C GLY A 320 -18.93 10.20 -10.12
N LYS A 321 -18.07 9.23 -9.81
CA LYS A 321 -16.82 9.44 -9.07
C LYS A 321 -15.73 10.11 -9.92
N HIS A 322 -15.55 9.70 -11.18
CA HIS A 322 -14.55 10.30 -12.06
C HIS A 322 -14.89 11.77 -12.36
N LEU A 323 -16.17 12.09 -12.55
CA LEU A 323 -16.64 13.47 -12.71
C LEU A 323 -16.31 14.37 -11.51
N GLN A 324 -16.28 13.81 -10.30
CA GLN A 324 -15.91 14.56 -9.10
C GLN A 324 -14.40 14.83 -9.05
N ALA A 325 -13.59 13.89 -9.54
CA ALA A 325 -12.16 14.10 -9.72
C ALA A 325 -11.88 15.13 -10.84
N PHE A 326 -12.65 15.08 -11.93
CA PHE A 326 -12.59 16.04 -13.03
C PHE A 326 -12.86 17.48 -12.54
N ASP A 327 -13.90 17.68 -11.73
CA ASP A 327 -14.24 18.95 -11.08
C ASP A 327 -13.10 19.46 -10.18
N LEU A 328 -12.48 18.57 -9.39
CA LEU A 328 -11.33 18.91 -8.56
C LEU A 328 -10.12 19.37 -9.39
N VAL A 329 -9.75 18.61 -10.42
CA VAL A 329 -8.60 18.92 -11.29
C VAL A 329 -8.83 20.23 -12.05
N THR A 330 -10.06 20.47 -12.51
CA THR A 330 -10.42 21.75 -13.15
C THR A 330 -10.17 22.92 -12.18
N ARG A 331 -10.60 22.78 -10.92
CA ARG A 331 -10.37 23.83 -9.91
C ARG A 331 -8.88 24.02 -9.62
N ALA A 332 -8.09 22.94 -9.57
CA ALA A 332 -6.64 23.05 -9.44
C ALA A 332 -6.02 23.88 -10.58
N ARG A 333 -6.44 23.66 -11.84
CA ARG A 333 -6.03 24.49 -12.99
C ARG A 333 -6.44 25.95 -12.83
N MET A 334 -7.67 26.22 -12.39
CA MET A 334 -8.15 27.60 -12.13
C MET A 334 -7.31 28.31 -11.06
N HIS A 335 -6.71 27.57 -10.14
CA HIS A 335 -5.79 28.06 -9.11
C HIS A 335 -4.32 28.00 -9.53
N GLY A 336 -4.03 27.79 -10.81
CA GLY A 336 -2.68 27.86 -11.37
C GLY A 336 -1.80 26.63 -11.07
N CYS A 337 -2.39 25.49 -10.72
CA CYS A 337 -1.65 24.24 -10.54
C CYS A 337 -1.43 23.57 -11.92
N PRO A 338 -0.18 23.20 -12.29
CA PRO A 338 0.05 22.27 -13.39
C PRO A 338 -0.59 20.91 -13.09
N THR A 339 -1.30 20.31 -14.04
CA THR A 339 -2.11 19.10 -13.77
C THR A 339 -1.75 17.90 -14.62
N TYR A 340 -1.63 16.74 -13.96
CA TYR A 340 -1.23 15.47 -14.56
C TYR A 340 -2.23 14.35 -14.21
N LEU A 341 -2.59 13.54 -15.20
CA LEU A 341 -3.36 12.31 -15.04
C LEU A 341 -2.48 11.10 -15.34
N LEU A 342 -2.34 10.18 -14.39
CA LEU A 342 -1.54 8.95 -14.54
C LEU A 342 -2.33 7.72 -15.00
N GLN A 343 -3.66 7.80 -15.01
CA GLN A 343 -4.60 6.73 -15.40
C GLN A 343 -4.46 5.43 -14.59
N HIS A 344 -5.43 5.15 -13.70
CA HIS A 344 -5.46 3.94 -12.88
C HIS A 344 -5.90 2.68 -13.64
N GLY A 345 -6.21 2.82 -14.93
CA GLY A 345 -6.75 1.79 -15.79
C GLY A 345 -7.05 2.33 -17.19
N ILE A 346 -7.06 1.43 -18.16
CA ILE A 346 -7.44 1.74 -19.54
C ILE A 346 -8.95 1.73 -19.72
N TRP A 347 -9.42 2.39 -20.78
CA TRP A 347 -10.79 2.30 -21.25
C TRP A 347 -10.88 1.30 -22.41
N PRO A 348 -11.27 0.03 -22.17
CA PRO A 348 -11.25 -1.00 -23.22
C PRO A 348 -12.43 -0.90 -24.19
N ARG A 349 -13.42 -0.02 -23.92
CA ARG A 349 -14.64 0.12 -24.72
C ARG A 349 -15.11 1.57 -24.81
N PRO A 350 -15.85 1.90 -25.88
CA PRO A 350 -16.56 3.17 -25.98
C PRO A 350 -17.66 3.26 -24.90
N PHE A 351 -17.89 4.47 -24.40
CA PHE A 351 -19.07 4.75 -23.59
C PHE A 351 -20.24 5.09 -24.51
N PRO A 352 -21.38 4.39 -24.39
CA PRO A 352 -22.58 4.75 -25.13
C PRO A 352 -22.92 6.21 -24.86
N ASP A 353 -23.21 6.96 -25.92
CA ASP A 353 -23.68 8.35 -25.86
C ASP A 353 -22.69 9.39 -25.29
N HIS A 354 -21.41 9.04 -25.13
CA HIS A 354 -20.42 9.93 -24.51
C HIS A 354 -19.02 9.81 -25.13
N MET A 355 -18.41 10.95 -25.44
CA MET A 355 -16.95 11.05 -25.63
C MET A 355 -16.25 11.20 -24.28
N VAL A 356 -15.11 10.53 -24.11
CA VAL A 356 -14.27 10.64 -22.92
C VAL A 356 -13.45 11.93 -22.98
N ALA A 357 -13.46 12.72 -21.92
CA ALA A 357 -12.61 13.91 -21.81
C ALA A 357 -11.95 13.97 -20.43
N PHE A 358 -10.78 14.59 -20.38
CA PHE A 358 -9.93 14.73 -19.20
C PHE A 358 -9.70 16.21 -18.86
N ALA A 359 -9.65 16.51 -17.57
CA ALA A 359 -9.40 17.84 -17.05
C ALA A 359 -7.91 18.16 -16.93
N SER A 360 -7.02 17.16 -16.86
CA SER A 360 -5.58 17.38 -16.68
C SER A 360 -4.94 18.00 -17.93
N GLU A 361 -3.91 18.82 -17.76
CA GLU A 361 -3.15 19.41 -18.88
C GLU A 361 -2.26 18.40 -19.58
N ARG A 362 -1.81 17.40 -18.82
CA ARG A 362 -1.07 16.25 -19.33
C ARG A 362 -1.76 14.97 -18.91
N VAL A 363 -2.00 14.09 -19.87
CA VAL A 363 -2.52 12.75 -19.68
C VAL A 363 -1.42 11.78 -20.05
N VAL A 364 -0.90 11.09 -19.04
CA VAL A 364 0.13 10.08 -19.19
C VAL A 364 -0.55 8.79 -19.62
N THR A 365 -0.48 8.52 -20.92
CA THR A 365 -1.08 7.33 -21.52
C THR A 365 -0.16 6.13 -21.38
N TRP A 366 -0.74 4.94 -21.26
CA TRP A 366 0.03 3.70 -21.15
C TRP A 366 0.66 3.29 -22.49
N GLY A 367 0.38 3.99 -23.58
CA GLY A 367 1.03 3.78 -24.88
C GLY A 367 0.15 4.18 -26.05
N ARG A 368 0.70 4.09 -27.25
CA ARG A 368 0.08 4.43 -28.53
C ARG A 368 -1.22 3.68 -28.77
N GLU A 369 -1.32 2.43 -28.35
CA GLU A 369 -2.57 1.67 -28.49
C GLU A 369 -3.72 2.33 -27.70
N GLU A 370 -3.47 2.84 -26.50
CA GLU A 370 -4.48 3.57 -25.73
C GLU A 370 -4.77 4.94 -26.35
N GLN A 371 -3.72 5.66 -26.77
CA GLN A 371 -3.86 6.94 -27.46
C GLN A 371 -4.71 6.80 -28.74
N SER A 372 -4.37 5.86 -29.63
CA SER A 372 -5.10 5.58 -30.85
C SER A 372 -6.52 5.12 -30.59
N ARG A 373 -6.79 4.39 -29.50
CA ARG A 373 -8.17 4.09 -29.11
C ARG A 373 -8.97 5.34 -28.79
N LEU A 374 -8.41 6.28 -28.02
CA LEU A 374 -9.10 7.51 -27.67
C LEU A 374 -9.25 8.46 -28.87
N HIS A 375 -8.24 8.54 -29.73
CA HIS A 375 -8.17 9.52 -30.82
C HIS A 375 -8.77 9.02 -32.14
N ASP A 376 -8.39 7.81 -32.56
CA ASP A 376 -8.66 7.28 -33.91
C ASP A 376 -9.93 6.44 -33.97
N SER A 377 -10.30 5.79 -32.86
CA SER A 377 -11.52 4.97 -32.84
C SER A 377 -12.76 5.84 -32.84
N ARG A 378 -13.74 5.46 -33.67
CA ARG A 378 -15.04 6.13 -33.76
C ARG A 378 -16.14 5.28 -33.12
N HIS A 379 -17.18 5.93 -32.64
CA HIS A 379 -18.43 5.29 -32.23
C HIS A 379 -19.63 6.17 -32.57
N SER A 380 -20.82 5.58 -32.58
CA SER A 380 -22.07 6.32 -32.77
C SER A 380 -22.57 6.91 -31.45
N VAL A 381 -22.73 8.23 -31.40
CA VAL A 381 -23.34 8.98 -30.30
C VAL A 381 -24.45 9.84 -30.90
N PHE A 382 -25.69 9.60 -30.46
CA PHE A 382 -26.87 10.28 -31.02
C PHE A 382 -26.94 10.22 -32.57
N GLY A 383 -26.49 9.11 -33.16
CA GLY A 383 -26.46 8.90 -34.62
C GLY A 383 -25.31 9.60 -35.35
N MET A 384 -24.40 10.25 -34.63
CA MET A 384 -23.19 10.87 -35.17
C MET A 384 -21.96 10.00 -34.87
N GLU A 385 -21.10 9.81 -35.86
CA GLU A 385 -19.80 9.17 -35.66
C GLU A 385 -18.81 10.14 -35.02
N LEU A 386 -18.43 9.87 -33.77
CA LEU A 386 -17.54 10.71 -32.96
C LEU A 386 -16.32 9.90 -32.48
N PRO A 387 -15.17 10.55 -32.19
CA PRO A 387 -14.07 9.89 -31.48
C PRO A 387 -14.52 9.30 -30.15
N TRP A 388 -13.81 8.28 -29.69
CA TRP A 388 -14.02 7.76 -28.35
C TRP A 388 -13.66 8.79 -27.28
N GLY A 389 -12.63 9.62 -27.50
CA GLY A 389 -12.19 10.65 -26.57
C GLY A 389 -11.75 11.95 -27.23
N VAL A 390 -11.67 13.01 -26.42
CA VAL A 390 -11.17 14.33 -26.79
C VAL A 390 -9.88 14.55 -26.02
N LEU A 391 -8.75 14.31 -26.69
CA LEU A 391 -7.40 14.47 -26.16
C LEU A 391 -6.57 15.21 -27.23
N ASP A 392 -6.05 16.39 -26.89
CA ASP A 392 -5.11 17.12 -27.76
C ASP A 392 -3.77 16.37 -27.78
N ASP A 393 -3.06 16.37 -28.91
CA ASP A 393 -1.70 15.84 -29.00
C ASP A 393 -0.77 16.51 -27.98
N ALA A 394 -0.96 17.81 -27.75
CA ALA A 394 -0.22 18.52 -26.70
C ALA A 394 -0.61 18.07 -25.29
N GLN A 395 -1.82 17.53 -25.08
CA GLN A 395 -2.25 17.02 -23.79
C GLN A 395 -1.69 15.61 -23.52
N ASN A 396 -1.24 14.88 -24.54
CA ASN A 396 -0.77 13.52 -24.40
C ASN A 396 0.72 13.45 -23.97
N ALA A 397 1.02 12.51 -23.08
CA ALA A 397 2.37 12.20 -22.64
C ALA A 397 2.61 10.68 -22.65
N LEU A 398 3.56 10.21 -23.46
CA LEU A 398 3.83 8.79 -23.70
C LEU A 398 5.13 8.36 -23.03
N PHE A 399 5.08 8.09 -21.72
CA PHE A 399 6.25 7.57 -20.98
C PHE A 399 5.90 6.50 -19.95
N GLY A 400 4.71 5.91 -20.05
CA GLY A 400 4.30 4.73 -19.29
C GLY A 400 3.75 5.03 -17.89
N SER A 401 3.91 4.07 -16.96
CA SER A 401 3.28 4.13 -15.64
C SER A 401 4.26 3.84 -14.50
N PRO A 402 4.17 4.55 -13.36
CA PRO A 402 5.01 4.23 -12.19
C PRO A 402 4.73 2.82 -11.66
N LYS A 403 3.53 2.30 -11.91
CA LYS A 403 3.11 0.95 -11.53
C LYS A 403 3.95 -0.12 -12.23
N PHE A 404 4.19 0.04 -13.52
CA PHE A 404 4.93 -0.93 -14.35
C PHE A 404 6.44 -0.73 -14.24
N CYS A 405 6.91 0.52 -14.20
CA CYS A 405 8.33 0.82 -14.03
C CYS A 405 8.92 0.14 -12.77
N ASP A 406 8.24 0.23 -11.63
CA ASP A 406 8.69 -0.40 -10.38
C ASP A 406 8.78 -1.94 -10.44
N GLN A 407 8.09 -2.59 -11.40
CA GLN A 407 8.18 -4.03 -11.63
C GLN A 407 9.49 -4.43 -12.33
N LEU A 408 10.22 -3.46 -12.88
CA LEU A 408 11.49 -3.65 -13.58
C LEU A 408 12.70 -3.33 -12.70
N LEU A 409 12.51 -2.70 -11.54
CA LEU A 409 13.61 -2.12 -10.77
C LEU A 409 14.22 -3.07 -9.72
N GLY A 410 15.48 -3.45 -9.93
CA GLY A 410 16.35 -4.04 -8.90
C GLY A 410 15.98 -5.46 -8.45
N ALA A 411 16.71 -5.97 -7.47
CA ALA A 411 16.41 -7.28 -6.87
C ALA A 411 15.09 -7.21 -6.08
N PHE A 412 14.28 -8.27 -6.19
CA PHE A 412 13.06 -8.44 -5.42
C PHE A 412 13.35 -9.34 -4.23
N ALA A 413 12.90 -8.95 -3.03
CA ALA A 413 12.82 -9.90 -1.93
C ALA A 413 11.97 -11.09 -2.37
N SER A 414 12.43 -12.29 -2.07
CA SER A 414 11.69 -13.51 -2.36
C SER A 414 10.34 -13.50 -1.64
N LEU A 415 9.32 -14.11 -2.26
CA LEU A 415 7.95 -13.97 -1.77
C LEU A 415 7.74 -14.66 -0.40
N ASP A 416 8.54 -15.67 -0.07
CA ASP A 416 8.60 -16.30 1.25
C ASP A 416 8.95 -15.29 2.36
N LEU A 417 9.81 -14.30 2.08
CA LEU A 417 10.13 -13.21 3.00
C LEU A 417 9.08 -12.10 3.02
N LYS A 418 8.25 -11.98 1.98
CA LYS A 418 7.15 -11.01 1.99
C LYS A 418 5.93 -11.53 2.74
N PHE A 419 5.68 -12.84 2.67
CA PHE A 419 4.46 -13.47 3.18
C PHE A 419 4.68 -14.47 4.32
N GLY A 420 5.92 -14.71 4.74
CA GLY A 420 6.23 -15.57 5.88
C GLY A 420 5.89 -17.03 5.68
N PHE A 421 6.23 -17.61 4.52
CA PHE A 421 6.08 -19.04 4.28
C PHE A 421 7.45 -19.69 4.03
N PRO A 422 7.65 -20.98 4.36
CA PRO A 422 8.89 -21.70 4.05
C PRO A 422 9.03 -21.91 2.54
N GLN A 423 10.10 -21.40 1.93
CA GLN A 423 10.35 -21.47 0.48
C GLN A 423 10.36 -22.93 -0.03
N GLU A 424 11.00 -23.82 0.73
CA GLU A 424 11.16 -25.24 0.43
C GLU A 424 9.85 -26.04 0.41
N SER A 425 8.75 -25.48 0.92
CA SER A 425 7.45 -26.15 0.98
C SER A 425 6.65 -26.03 -0.32
N TYR A 426 7.04 -25.12 -1.21
CA TYR A 426 6.26 -24.81 -2.41
C TYR A 426 7.15 -24.78 -3.64
N ASP A 427 6.71 -25.48 -4.68
CA ASP A 427 7.40 -25.51 -5.97
C ASP A 427 7.12 -24.25 -6.78
N ARG A 428 5.99 -23.59 -6.51
CA ARG A 428 5.48 -22.43 -7.25
C ARG A 428 4.72 -21.47 -6.35
N VAL A 429 4.69 -20.20 -6.75
CA VAL A 429 3.84 -19.15 -6.20
C VAL A 429 2.91 -18.60 -7.28
N VAL A 430 1.61 -18.80 -7.08
CA VAL A 430 0.55 -18.36 -7.99
C VAL A 430 -0.21 -17.22 -7.36
N MET A 431 -0.40 -16.12 -8.09
CA MET A 431 -1.30 -15.06 -7.65
C MET A 431 -2.67 -15.22 -8.29
N LEU A 432 -3.73 -15.16 -7.49
CA LEU A 432 -5.10 -15.32 -7.95
C LEU A 432 -5.90 -14.03 -7.75
N GLY A 433 -6.21 -13.33 -8.83
CA GLY A 433 -7.00 -12.10 -8.80
C GLY A 433 -8.47 -12.35 -9.10
N SER A 434 -9.38 -12.00 -8.18
CA SER A 434 -10.81 -12.15 -8.41
C SER A 434 -11.47 -10.94 -9.10
N LYS A 435 -12.62 -11.18 -9.75
CA LYS A 435 -13.49 -10.10 -10.26
C LYS A 435 -14.53 -9.73 -9.20
N ASN A 436 -15.03 -8.49 -9.26
CA ASN A 436 -16.10 -8.00 -8.40
C ASN A 436 -17.26 -9.01 -8.30
N LEU A 437 -17.38 -9.63 -7.13
CA LEU A 437 -18.37 -10.66 -6.82
C LEU A 437 -19.80 -10.10 -6.70
N ARG A 438 -19.97 -8.77 -6.66
CA ARG A 438 -21.28 -8.10 -6.60
C ARG A 438 -21.87 -7.75 -7.98
N GLY A 439 -21.12 -7.97 -9.07
CA GLY A 439 -21.50 -7.64 -10.45
C GLY A 439 -22.12 -8.82 -11.21
N ARG A 440 -21.64 -9.13 -12.42
CA ARG A 440 -22.03 -10.34 -13.20
C ARG A 440 -21.42 -11.66 -12.65
N TRP A 441 -20.82 -11.59 -11.45
CA TRP A 441 -20.45 -12.72 -10.58
C TRP A 441 -21.13 -12.63 -9.20
N GLY A 442 -22.15 -11.80 -8.98
CA GLY A 442 -23.52 -12.18 -9.38
C GLY A 442 -23.67 -13.54 -10.06
N LEU A 443 -23.05 -14.60 -9.51
CA LEU A 443 -23.73 -15.88 -9.51
C LEU A 443 -25.08 -15.56 -8.89
N ALA A 444 -26.15 -15.74 -9.64
CA ALA A 444 -27.49 -15.76 -9.08
C ALA A 444 -27.59 -16.71 -7.84
N ASP A 445 -26.56 -17.55 -7.65
CA ASP A 445 -26.43 -18.61 -6.66
C ASP A 445 -25.24 -18.46 -5.67
N GLY A 446 -24.74 -17.24 -5.41
CA GLY A 446 -23.94 -16.97 -4.21
C GLY A 446 -22.42 -17.13 -4.30
N THR A 447 -21.73 -16.28 -3.52
CA THR A 447 -20.27 -16.24 -3.33
C THR A 447 -19.64 -17.60 -2.99
N GLY A 448 -20.41 -18.54 -2.45
CA GLY A 448 -19.94 -19.88 -2.10
C GLY A 448 -19.44 -20.72 -3.29
N GLY A 449 -20.01 -20.56 -4.48
CA GLY A 449 -19.62 -21.38 -5.64
C GLY A 449 -18.18 -21.12 -6.11
N PHE A 450 -17.80 -19.84 -6.21
CA PHE A 450 -16.44 -19.44 -6.59
C PHE A 450 -15.43 -19.76 -5.49
N ILE A 451 -15.76 -19.46 -4.22
CA ILE A 451 -14.88 -19.78 -3.08
C ILE A 451 -14.67 -21.30 -2.98
N ALA A 452 -15.71 -22.11 -3.18
CA ALA A 452 -15.57 -23.57 -3.20
C ALA A 452 -14.72 -24.07 -4.39
N ALA A 453 -14.82 -23.44 -5.55
CA ALA A 453 -13.96 -23.76 -6.69
C ALA A 453 -12.50 -23.40 -6.42
N LEU A 454 -12.26 -22.23 -5.81
CA LEU A 454 -10.95 -21.79 -5.36
C LEU A 454 -10.38 -22.74 -4.30
N GLN A 455 -11.18 -23.15 -3.33
CA GLN A 455 -10.79 -24.12 -2.31
C GLN A 455 -10.35 -25.45 -2.95
N ARG A 456 -11.16 -26.00 -3.88
CA ARG A 456 -10.79 -27.23 -4.61
C ARG A 456 -9.50 -27.07 -5.42
N LEU A 457 -9.29 -25.91 -6.03
CA LEU A 457 -8.05 -25.62 -6.76
C LEU A 457 -6.85 -25.65 -5.81
N CYS A 458 -6.93 -24.95 -4.67
CA CYS A 458 -5.84 -24.91 -3.69
C CYS A 458 -5.57 -26.29 -3.07
N GLU A 459 -6.60 -27.06 -2.73
CA GLU A 459 -6.48 -28.42 -2.18
C GLU A 459 -5.83 -29.41 -3.16
N ARG A 460 -6.10 -29.27 -4.46
CA ARG A 460 -5.49 -30.11 -5.51
C ARG A 460 -4.01 -29.80 -5.77
N ASN A 461 -3.53 -28.63 -5.35
CA ASN A 461 -2.16 -28.17 -5.60
C ASN A 461 -1.46 -27.81 -4.28
N PRO A 462 -1.26 -28.77 -3.36
CA PRO A 462 -0.73 -28.48 -2.02
C PRO A 462 0.71 -27.93 -2.04
N ARG A 463 1.50 -28.26 -3.08
CA ARG A 463 2.86 -27.75 -3.29
C ARG A 463 2.91 -26.40 -4.03
N THR A 464 1.77 -25.74 -4.24
CA THR A 464 1.70 -24.39 -4.82
C THR A 464 1.20 -23.41 -3.77
N MET A 465 1.95 -22.33 -3.56
CA MET A 465 1.52 -21.21 -2.71
C MET A 465 0.60 -20.28 -3.50
N PHE A 466 -0.63 -20.09 -3.04
CA PHE A 466 -1.61 -19.20 -3.66
C PHE A 466 -1.71 -17.87 -2.90
N ILE A 467 -1.40 -16.76 -3.57
CA ILE A 467 -1.67 -15.41 -3.08
C ILE A 467 -3.00 -14.94 -3.67
N VAL A 468 -4.07 -14.99 -2.87
CA VAL A 468 -5.42 -14.61 -3.26
C VAL A 468 -5.62 -13.11 -3.08
N ARG A 469 -5.90 -12.42 -4.18
CA ARG A 469 -6.19 -11.00 -4.26
C ARG A 469 -7.66 -10.78 -4.65
N PRO A 470 -8.54 -10.43 -3.70
CA PRO A 470 -9.90 -10.02 -4.03
C PRO A 470 -9.93 -8.79 -4.94
N HIS A 471 -11.04 -8.59 -5.66
CA HIS A 471 -11.29 -7.32 -6.34
C HIS A 471 -11.30 -6.16 -5.32
N PRO A 472 -10.85 -4.93 -5.68
CA PRO A 472 -10.85 -3.77 -4.78
C PRO A 472 -12.22 -3.33 -4.21
N ALA A 473 -13.30 -3.97 -4.64
CA ALA A 473 -14.67 -3.70 -4.20
C ALA A 473 -15.25 -4.85 -3.35
N ASP A 474 -14.53 -5.96 -3.25
CA ASP A 474 -14.89 -7.12 -2.46
C ASP A 474 -14.14 -7.08 -1.14
N SER A 475 -14.73 -7.67 -0.11
CA SER A 475 -14.05 -7.87 1.17
C SER A 475 -13.13 -9.09 1.07
N ILE A 476 -12.01 -9.07 1.78
CA ILE A 476 -11.14 -10.23 1.94
C ILE A 476 -11.76 -11.32 2.82
N LEU A 477 -12.72 -10.97 3.67
CA LEU A 477 -13.23 -11.84 4.73
C LEU A 477 -13.85 -13.16 4.21
N PRO A 478 -14.63 -13.19 3.12
CA PRO A 478 -15.11 -14.47 2.56
C PRO A 478 -13.99 -15.40 2.09
N TYR A 479 -12.81 -14.86 1.76
CA TYR A 479 -11.65 -15.65 1.35
C TYR A 479 -10.85 -16.17 2.55
N ALA A 480 -11.03 -15.58 3.74
CA ALA A 480 -10.42 -16.07 4.98
C ALA A 480 -10.93 -17.45 5.39
N GLU A 481 -12.14 -17.81 4.95
CA GLU A 481 -12.73 -19.13 5.19
C GLU A 481 -11.97 -20.26 4.47
N LEU A 482 -11.08 -19.96 3.52
CA LEU A 482 -10.24 -20.98 2.87
C LEU A 482 -9.39 -21.72 3.91
N GLY A 483 -8.73 -21.02 4.84
CA GLY A 483 -7.95 -21.63 5.93
C GLY A 483 -6.73 -22.49 5.53
N LEU A 484 -6.51 -22.79 4.25
CA LEU A 484 -5.49 -23.76 3.76
C LEU A 484 -4.05 -23.24 3.88
N GLU A 485 -3.11 -24.04 4.41
CA GLU A 485 -1.70 -23.65 4.62
C GLU A 485 -1.00 -23.01 3.41
N ASN A 486 -1.35 -23.48 2.22
CA ASN A 486 -0.83 -23.01 0.95
C ASN A 486 -1.56 -21.77 0.40
N THR A 487 -2.25 -21.00 1.25
CA THR A 487 -2.96 -19.77 0.84
C THR A 487 -2.55 -18.57 1.69
N ARG A 488 -2.44 -17.41 1.03
CA ARG A 488 -2.21 -16.08 1.62
C ARG A 488 -3.17 -15.08 1.01
N LEU A 489 -3.69 -14.15 1.80
CA LEU A 489 -4.65 -13.16 1.33
C LEU A 489 -4.01 -11.78 1.25
N LEU A 490 -4.23 -11.08 0.13
CA LEU A 490 -3.69 -9.75 -0.10
C LEU A 490 -4.69 -8.88 -0.86
N ASP A 491 -5.34 -7.95 -0.16
CA ASP A 491 -6.10 -6.85 -0.79
C ASP A 491 -5.35 -5.52 -0.68
N GLU A 492 -5.93 -4.44 -1.22
CA GLU A 492 -5.35 -3.08 -1.13
C GLU A 492 -5.16 -2.60 0.31
N THR A 493 -6.04 -2.98 1.24
CA THR A 493 -5.97 -2.56 2.65
C THR A 493 -4.77 -3.20 3.33
N ILE A 494 -4.62 -4.52 3.21
CA ILE A 494 -3.47 -5.26 3.73
C ILE A 494 -2.18 -4.78 3.06
N SER A 495 -2.20 -4.56 1.74
CA SER A 495 -1.06 -4.01 0.99
C SER A 495 -0.64 -2.63 1.54
N ALA A 496 -1.59 -1.77 1.89
CA ALA A 496 -1.31 -0.45 2.47
C ALA A 496 -0.76 -0.55 3.90
N ILE A 497 -1.35 -1.40 4.75
CA ILE A 497 -0.89 -1.63 6.13
C ILE A 497 0.54 -2.18 6.13
N ALA A 498 0.78 -3.24 5.34
CA ALA A 498 2.05 -3.94 5.25
C ALA A 498 3.09 -3.23 4.38
N ASP A 499 2.81 -2.08 3.77
CA ASP A 499 3.67 -1.50 2.73
C ASP A 499 4.14 -2.51 1.67
N MET A 500 3.22 -3.32 1.16
CA MET A 500 3.49 -4.39 0.19
C MET A 500 2.84 -4.02 -1.14
N PRO A 501 3.43 -3.10 -1.91
CA PRO A 501 2.82 -2.64 -3.13
C PRO A 501 2.86 -3.76 -4.19
N LEU A 502 1.77 -3.90 -4.96
CA LEU A 502 1.56 -5.03 -5.87
C LEU A 502 2.65 -5.16 -6.94
N ASN A 503 3.14 -4.02 -7.43
CA ASN A 503 4.25 -3.92 -8.39
C ASN A 503 5.57 -4.52 -7.88
N ARG A 504 5.71 -4.75 -6.57
CA ARG A 504 6.87 -5.44 -5.97
C ARG A 504 6.60 -6.92 -5.66
N ILE A 505 5.38 -7.39 -5.90
CA ILE A 505 4.96 -8.78 -5.64
C ILE A 505 4.84 -9.54 -6.95
N VAL A 506 4.19 -8.94 -7.97
CA VAL A 506 3.96 -9.59 -9.27
C VAL A 506 5.27 -10.11 -9.89
N PRO A 507 6.41 -9.40 -9.86
CA PRO A 507 7.66 -9.94 -10.41
C PRO A 507 8.18 -11.20 -9.71
N GLY A 508 7.71 -11.51 -8.50
CA GLY A 508 8.09 -12.70 -7.75
C GLY A 508 7.21 -13.93 -8.00
N ILE A 509 6.10 -13.82 -8.72
CA ILE A 509 5.18 -14.93 -8.96
C ILE A 509 5.61 -15.78 -10.16
N ASP A 510 5.10 -17.01 -10.24
CA ASP A 510 5.28 -17.91 -11.38
C ASP A 510 4.11 -17.85 -12.38
N LEU A 511 2.91 -17.50 -11.91
CA LEU A 511 1.70 -17.40 -12.74
C LEU A 511 0.69 -16.43 -12.11
N LEU A 512 0.09 -15.58 -12.95
CA LEU A 512 -1.13 -14.86 -12.60
C LEU A 512 -2.36 -15.64 -13.11
N VAL A 513 -3.29 -15.95 -12.21
CA VAL A 513 -4.61 -16.49 -12.51
C VAL A 513 -5.64 -15.40 -12.23
N THR A 514 -6.31 -14.87 -13.25
CA THR A 514 -7.25 -13.78 -13.02
C THR A 514 -8.43 -13.77 -13.96
N SER A 515 -9.47 -13.03 -13.59
CA SER A 515 -10.54 -12.67 -14.51
C SER A 515 -10.07 -11.69 -15.60
N PRO A 516 -10.82 -11.52 -16.70
CA PRO A 516 -10.55 -10.47 -17.69
C PRO A 516 -10.60 -9.08 -17.00
N SER A 517 -9.41 -8.53 -16.73
CA SER A 517 -9.17 -7.28 -16.00
C SER A 517 -7.82 -6.69 -16.41
N SER A 518 -7.58 -5.41 -16.09
CA SER A 518 -6.27 -4.76 -16.34
C SER A 518 -5.12 -5.40 -15.58
N PHE A 519 -5.40 -6.30 -14.63
CA PHE A 519 -4.37 -7.01 -13.87
C PHE A 519 -3.50 -7.93 -14.73
N VAL A 520 -4.02 -8.36 -15.89
CA VAL A 520 -3.23 -9.11 -16.88
C VAL A 520 -2.08 -8.27 -17.46
N ILE A 521 -2.24 -6.95 -17.52
CA ILE A 521 -1.21 -6.02 -18.01
C ILE A 521 -0.09 -5.91 -16.96
N ASP A 522 -0.43 -5.95 -15.67
CA ASP A 522 0.59 -6.00 -14.60
C ASP A 522 1.48 -7.23 -14.68
N ALA A 523 0.89 -8.41 -14.91
CA ALA A 523 1.68 -9.63 -15.08
C ALA A 523 2.50 -9.59 -16.36
N ALA A 524 1.93 -9.09 -17.46
CA ALA A 524 2.66 -8.94 -18.72
C ALA A 524 3.84 -7.98 -18.62
N ALA A 525 3.67 -6.87 -17.92
CA ALA A 525 4.75 -5.90 -17.66
C ALA A 525 5.90 -6.52 -16.86
N ALA A 526 5.60 -7.42 -15.93
CA ALA A 526 6.58 -8.20 -15.16
C ALA A 526 7.06 -9.49 -15.84
N ASP A 527 6.73 -9.69 -17.12
CA ASP A 527 7.07 -10.88 -17.91
C ASP A 527 6.55 -12.21 -17.34
N LYS A 528 5.38 -12.19 -16.69
CA LYS A 528 4.80 -13.34 -16.00
C LYS A 528 3.72 -14.04 -16.83
N PRO A 529 3.65 -15.38 -16.81
CA PRO A 529 2.56 -16.11 -17.44
C PRO A 529 1.18 -15.64 -16.93
N VAL A 530 0.19 -15.58 -17.83
CA VAL A 530 -1.18 -15.16 -17.49
C VAL A 530 -2.20 -16.20 -17.91
N PHE A 531 -2.90 -16.77 -16.92
CA PHE A 531 -4.11 -17.56 -17.11
C PHE A 531 -5.34 -16.68 -16.86
N VAL A 532 -6.22 -16.59 -17.85
CA VAL A 532 -7.49 -15.86 -17.69
C VAL A 532 -8.63 -16.84 -17.52
N TYR A 533 -9.27 -16.84 -16.36
CA TYR A 533 -10.41 -17.72 -16.12
C TYR A 533 -11.71 -17.10 -16.64
N ASP A 534 -12.57 -17.96 -17.18
CA ASP A 534 -13.85 -17.55 -17.73
C ASP A 534 -14.81 -17.13 -16.63
N THR A 535 -15.44 -16.00 -16.91
CA THR A 535 -16.39 -15.32 -16.06
C THR A 535 -17.79 -15.25 -16.64
N GLY A 536 -17.97 -15.84 -17.83
CA GLY A 536 -19.09 -15.58 -18.72
C GLY A 536 -19.12 -14.14 -19.23
N GLN A 537 -18.19 -13.26 -18.84
CA GLN A 537 -18.15 -11.87 -19.31
C GLN A 537 -17.29 -11.76 -20.57
N PRO A 538 -17.69 -10.92 -21.53
CA PRO A 538 -16.90 -10.71 -22.73
C PRO A 538 -15.54 -10.16 -22.34
N VAL A 539 -14.50 -10.80 -22.87
CA VAL A 539 -13.11 -10.41 -22.69
C VAL A 539 -12.89 -9.10 -23.44
N GLU A 540 -12.48 -8.07 -22.71
CA GLU A 540 -12.41 -6.70 -23.26
C GLU A 540 -11.02 -6.34 -23.78
N LEU A 541 -10.03 -7.18 -23.48
CA LEU A 541 -8.65 -7.02 -23.92
C LEU A 541 -8.37 -7.91 -25.12
N LYS A 542 -7.80 -7.33 -26.17
CA LYS A 542 -7.46 -8.03 -27.40
C LYS A 542 -6.44 -9.14 -27.12
N GLY A 543 -6.62 -10.30 -27.76
CA GLY A 543 -5.66 -11.40 -27.68
C GLY A 543 -5.70 -12.23 -26.39
N ILE A 544 -6.72 -12.03 -25.55
CA ILE A 544 -6.92 -12.84 -24.34
C ILE A 544 -8.01 -13.88 -24.58
N GLU A 545 -7.70 -15.12 -24.25
CA GLU A 545 -8.66 -16.23 -24.23
C GLU A 545 -9.01 -16.58 -22.79
N ALA A 546 -10.30 -16.61 -22.45
CA ALA A 546 -10.74 -17.04 -21.14
C ALA A 546 -11.04 -18.55 -21.13
N ARG A 547 -10.67 -19.24 -20.05
CA ARG A 547 -10.79 -20.71 -19.91
C ARG A 547 -11.43 -21.11 -18.58
N PRO A 548 -12.05 -22.29 -18.43
CA PRO A 548 -12.56 -22.73 -17.13
C PRO A 548 -11.47 -22.72 -16.05
N LEU A 549 -11.78 -22.25 -14.83
CA LEU A 549 -10.79 -22.12 -13.74
C LEU A 549 -10.02 -23.43 -13.50
N ASP A 550 -10.72 -24.58 -13.52
CA ASP A 550 -10.12 -25.90 -13.28
C ASP A 550 -9.05 -26.29 -14.33
N ALA A 551 -9.04 -25.66 -15.51
CA ALA A 551 -8.01 -25.93 -16.53
C ALA A 551 -6.61 -25.48 -16.11
N VAL A 552 -6.51 -24.62 -15.08
CA VAL A 552 -5.21 -24.22 -14.53
C VAL A 552 -4.46 -25.39 -13.89
N ASN A 553 -5.16 -26.43 -13.42
CA ASN A 553 -4.53 -27.60 -12.79
C ASN A 553 -3.53 -28.29 -13.75
N ALA A 554 -3.88 -28.39 -15.03
CA ALA A 554 -3.00 -28.97 -16.05
C ALA A 554 -1.72 -28.11 -16.25
N ALA A 555 -1.83 -26.79 -16.12
CA ALA A 555 -0.69 -25.88 -16.23
C ALA A 555 0.26 -25.95 -15.02
N LEU A 556 -0.29 -26.24 -13.84
CA LEU A 556 0.46 -26.36 -12.59
C LEU A 556 1.14 -27.72 -12.43
N ALA A 557 0.61 -28.77 -13.05
CA ALA A 557 1.12 -30.13 -12.94
C ALA A 557 2.52 -30.31 -13.57
N GLU A 558 2.79 -29.66 -14.70
CA GLU A 558 4.02 -29.87 -15.49
C GLU A 558 4.88 -28.60 -15.55
N PRO A 559 6.22 -28.67 -15.50
CA PRO A 559 7.12 -27.52 -15.67
C PRO A 559 6.83 -26.70 -16.93
N GLU A 560 6.61 -27.36 -18.07
CA GLU A 560 6.34 -26.73 -19.36
C GLU A 560 4.89 -26.23 -19.50
N GLY A 561 4.02 -26.56 -18.54
CA GLY A 561 2.59 -26.22 -18.56
C GLY A 561 2.31 -24.70 -18.59
N LEU A 562 3.29 -23.88 -18.23
CA LEU A 562 3.19 -22.41 -18.23
C LEU A 562 3.52 -21.75 -19.58
N ALA A 563 4.20 -22.46 -20.50
CA ALA A 563 4.71 -21.88 -21.74
C ALA A 563 3.63 -21.23 -22.65
N PRO A 564 2.41 -21.81 -22.81
CA PRO A 564 1.35 -21.16 -23.57
C PRO A 564 0.90 -19.82 -22.96
N PHE A 565 0.87 -19.74 -21.63
CA PHE A 565 0.48 -18.53 -20.91
C PHE A 565 1.58 -17.46 -20.93
N GLN A 566 2.85 -17.88 -21.00
CA GLN A 566 3.97 -16.97 -21.26
C GLN A 566 3.85 -16.34 -22.65
N THR A 567 3.50 -17.13 -23.67
CA THR A 567 3.33 -16.61 -25.03
C THR A 567 2.21 -15.56 -25.11
N GLN A 568 1.09 -15.79 -24.42
CA GLN A 568 0.02 -14.80 -24.30
C GLN A 568 0.51 -13.53 -23.59
N SER A 569 1.26 -13.69 -22.51
CA SER A 569 1.85 -12.59 -21.74
C SER A 569 2.80 -11.72 -22.59
N ALA A 570 3.69 -12.35 -23.35
CA ALA A 570 4.61 -11.64 -24.25
C ALA A 570 3.87 -10.78 -25.30
N ARG A 571 2.78 -11.30 -25.88
CA ARG A 571 1.94 -10.54 -26.83
C ARG A 571 1.27 -9.33 -26.18
N LEU A 572 0.79 -9.49 -24.94
CA LEU A 572 0.24 -8.38 -24.17
C LEU A 572 1.31 -7.34 -23.85
N ARG A 573 2.50 -7.78 -23.42
CA ARG A 573 3.63 -6.89 -23.14
C ARG A 573 4.04 -6.10 -24.38
N GLU A 574 4.10 -6.74 -25.55
CA GLU A 574 4.39 -6.07 -26.82
C GLU A 574 3.32 -5.02 -27.17
N THR A 575 2.05 -5.34 -26.97
CA THR A 575 0.92 -4.41 -27.19
C THR A 575 0.99 -3.18 -26.28
N TYR A 576 1.53 -3.33 -25.07
CA TYR A 576 1.64 -2.30 -24.04
C TYR A 576 3.10 -1.94 -23.71
N ALA A 577 4.02 -2.10 -24.66
CA ALA A 577 5.46 -2.00 -24.39
C ALA A 577 5.86 -0.62 -23.85
N GLU A 578 5.23 0.45 -24.36
CA GLU A 578 5.44 1.82 -23.91
C GLU A 578 4.92 2.09 -22.48
N ALA A 579 4.01 1.23 -21.97
CA ALA A 579 3.59 1.29 -20.58
C ALA A 579 4.73 0.86 -19.64
N VAL A 580 5.57 -0.05 -20.15
CA VAL A 580 6.62 -0.80 -19.46
C VAL A 580 7.96 -0.14 -19.74
N ASP A 581 8.12 1.10 -19.25
CA ASP A 581 9.32 1.91 -19.46
C ASP A 581 10.15 2.00 -18.16
N GLU A 582 11.40 1.53 -18.21
CA GLU A 582 12.35 1.64 -17.10
C GLU A 582 12.80 3.08 -16.85
N THR A 583 12.59 3.97 -17.82
CA THR A 583 12.96 5.39 -17.76
C THR A 583 11.81 6.31 -17.33
N PHE A 584 10.64 5.76 -16.96
CA PHE A 584 9.47 6.52 -16.52
C PHE A 584 9.83 7.63 -15.52
N TYR A 585 10.61 7.33 -14.47
CA TYR A 585 10.92 8.32 -13.43
C TYR A 585 11.78 9.48 -13.93
N ALA A 586 12.70 9.21 -14.86
CA ALA A 586 13.51 10.24 -15.49
C ALA A 586 12.67 11.13 -16.41
N GLN A 587 11.87 10.52 -17.29
CA GLN A 587 10.99 11.24 -18.21
C GLN A 587 9.92 12.03 -17.45
N PHE A 588 9.28 11.43 -16.45
CA PHE A 588 8.27 12.09 -15.63
C PHE A 588 8.89 13.23 -14.81
N GLY A 589 10.06 13.04 -14.21
CA GLY A 589 10.78 14.11 -13.50
C GLY A 589 11.11 15.29 -14.42
N GLN A 590 11.55 15.02 -15.65
CA GLN A 590 11.80 16.05 -16.65
C GLN A 590 10.52 16.77 -17.07
N GLU A 591 9.43 16.05 -17.32
CA GLU A 591 8.15 16.63 -17.69
C GLU A 591 7.63 17.57 -16.58
N LEU A 592 7.68 17.14 -15.32
CA LEU A 592 7.29 17.98 -14.18
C LEU A 592 8.14 19.25 -14.09
N ALA A 593 9.43 19.18 -14.42
CA ALA A 593 10.37 20.31 -14.38
C ALA A 593 10.12 21.35 -15.47
N GLN A 594 9.51 20.98 -16.61
CA GLN A 594 9.32 21.87 -17.76
C GLN A 594 8.32 23.02 -17.53
N ARG A 595 7.61 23.07 -16.39
CA ARG A 595 6.67 24.13 -15.97
C ARG A 595 5.93 24.79 -17.15
N THR A 596 5.04 24.05 -17.78
CA THR A 596 4.13 24.66 -18.75
C THR A 596 3.20 25.62 -17.98
N PRO A 597 3.15 26.92 -18.31
CA PRO A 597 2.23 27.83 -17.66
C PRO A 597 0.80 27.32 -17.86
N PRO A 598 -0.02 27.27 -16.80
CA PRO A 598 -1.32 26.64 -16.88
C PRO A 598 -2.18 27.36 -17.92
N ARG A 599 -2.64 26.63 -18.92
CA ARG A 599 -3.51 27.18 -19.97
C ARG A 599 -4.90 26.70 -19.68
N LEU A 600 -5.79 27.57 -19.23
CA LEU A 600 -7.21 27.23 -19.19
C LEU A 600 -7.76 27.29 -20.64
N ASP A 601 -7.74 26.17 -21.35
CA ASP A 601 -8.34 26.12 -22.68
C ASP A 601 -9.87 26.19 -22.57
N ARG A 602 -10.52 26.74 -23.61
CA ARG A 602 -11.98 26.89 -23.63
C ARG A 602 -12.71 25.55 -23.54
N GLY A 603 -12.12 24.46 -24.05
CA GLY A 603 -12.73 23.13 -24.08
C GLY A 603 -12.87 22.52 -22.69
N VAL A 604 -11.84 22.64 -21.87
CA VAL A 604 -11.84 22.16 -20.47
C VAL A 604 -12.74 23.04 -19.63
N ALA A 605 -12.72 24.37 -19.82
CA ALA A 605 -13.65 25.26 -19.13
C ALA A 605 -15.12 24.90 -19.44
N ILE A 606 -15.47 24.69 -20.71
CA ILE A 606 -16.82 24.28 -21.14
C ILE A 606 -17.15 22.89 -20.59
N SER A 607 -16.22 21.93 -20.69
CA SER A 607 -16.43 20.56 -20.20
C SER A 607 -16.63 20.51 -18.69
N ALA A 608 -15.91 21.34 -17.94
CA ALA A 608 -16.07 21.48 -16.50
C ALA A 608 -17.39 22.15 -16.13
N THR A 609 -17.81 23.19 -16.85
CA THR A 609 -19.13 23.80 -16.66
C THR A 609 -20.24 22.79 -16.94
N LEU A 610 -20.16 22.04 -18.04
CA LEU A 610 -21.12 20.99 -18.39
C LEU A 610 -21.12 19.84 -17.36
N ALA A 611 -19.94 19.42 -16.92
CA ALA A 611 -19.77 18.44 -15.85
C ALA A 611 -20.45 18.88 -14.56
N HIS A 612 -20.25 20.15 -14.17
CA HIS A 612 -20.87 20.75 -13.01
C HIS A 612 -22.39 20.80 -13.14
N MET A 613 -22.91 21.26 -14.30
CA MET A 613 -24.34 21.27 -14.59
C MET A 613 -24.96 19.86 -14.55
N LEU A 614 -24.29 18.85 -15.11
CA LEU A 614 -24.73 17.46 -15.07
C LEU A 614 -24.72 16.88 -13.65
N LYS A 615 -23.74 17.26 -12.82
CA LYS A 615 -23.68 16.90 -11.40
C LYS A 615 -24.85 17.50 -10.62
N GLU A 616 -25.14 18.79 -10.82
CA GLU A 616 -26.30 19.44 -10.22
C GLU A 616 -27.61 18.80 -10.66
N GLU A 617 -27.77 18.52 -11.95
CA GLU A 617 -28.97 17.91 -12.49
C GLU A 617 -29.17 16.49 -11.96
N ARG A 618 -28.10 15.70 -11.82
CA ARG A 618 -28.15 14.38 -11.16
C ARG A 618 -28.50 14.48 -9.68
N ALA A 619 -27.97 15.48 -8.96
CA ALA A 619 -28.33 15.73 -7.57
C ALA A 619 -29.82 16.06 -7.44
N LYS A 620 -30.34 16.97 -8.27
CA LYS A 620 -31.77 17.32 -8.35
C LYS A 620 -32.65 16.12 -8.68
N ARG A 621 -32.25 15.26 -9.63
CA ARG A 621 -32.98 14.02 -9.96
C ARG A 621 -32.97 13.01 -8.81
N THR A 622 -31.84 12.86 -8.13
CA THR A 622 -31.73 11.96 -6.97
C THR A 622 -32.60 12.45 -5.82
N GLU A 623 -32.63 13.76 -5.58
CA GLU A 623 -33.47 14.39 -4.57
C GLU A 623 -34.96 14.28 -4.93
N ARG A 624 -35.34 14.53 -6.19
CA ARG A 624 -36.69 14.27 -6.72
C ARG A 624 -37.10 12.80 -6.58
N GLY A 625 -36.19 11.85 -6.85
CA GLY A 625 -36.44 10.42 -6.67
C GLY A 625 -36.62 10.02 -5.20
N LYS A 626 -35.85 10.62 -4.28
CA LYS A 626 -36.03 10.46 -2.83
C LYS A 626 -37.35 11.05 -2.34
N LEU A 627 -37.77 12.19 -2.90
CA LEU A 627 -39.06 12.83 -2.64
C LEU A 627 -40.24 12.04 -3.24
N ALA A 628 -40.05 11.40 -4.40
CA ALA A 628 -41.07 10.55 -5.02
C ALA A 628 -41.30 9.23 -4.26
N GLY A 629 -40.29 8.70 -3.55
CA GLY A 629 -40.41 7.50 -2.71
C GLY A 629 -40.83 7.75 -1.25
N LEU A 630 -41.02 9.02 -0.86
CA LEU A 630 -41.46 9.41 0.48
C LEU A 630 -42.90 8.96 0.82
N PRO A 631 -43.88 9.03 -0.11
CA PRO A 631 -45.22 8.47 0.11
C PRO A 631 -45.22 6.99 0.46
N ASP A 632 -44.44 6.16 -0.25
CA ASP A 632 -44.37 4.71 -0.01
C ASP A 632 -43.67 4.37 1.32
N ARG A 633 -42.60 5.10 1.64
CA ARG A 633 -41.90 4.96 2.94
C ARG A 633 -42.77 5.40 4.10
N PHE A 634 -43.55 6.46 3.92
CA PHE A 634 -44.51 6.92 4.91
C PHE A 634 -45.67 5.93 5.09
N ALA A 635 -46.21 5.38 3.99
CA ALA A 635 -47.24 4.35 4.02
C ALA A 635 -46.77 3.08 4.75
N LYS A 636 -45.53 2.63 4.49
CA LYS A 636 -44.91 1.52 5.19
C LYS A 636 -44.74 1.80 6.69
N TRP A 637 -44.23 2.98 7.05
CA TRP A 637 -44.08 3.38 8.46
C TRP A 637 -45.42 3.43 9.21
N VAL A 638 -46.48 3.94 8.58
CA VAL A 638 -47.85 3.94 9.14
C VAL A 638 -48.37 2.51 9.34
N ALA A 639 -48.14 1.62 8.37
CA ALA A 639 -48.54 0.21 8.46
C ALA A 639 -47.80 -0.51 9.60
N ASP A 640 -46.50 -0.29 9.74
CA ASP A 640 -45.67 -0.88 10.80
C ASP A 640 -46.11 -0.39 12.19
N ARG A 641 -46.45 0.90 12.34
CA ARG A 641 -47.00 1.43 13.61
C ARG A 641 -48.39 0.88 13.94
N ARG A 642 -49.25 0.67 12.95
CA ARG A 642 -50.56 0.01 13.16
C ARG A 642 -50.36 -1.43 13.62
N LYS A 643 -49.42 -2.16 13.02
CA LYS A 643 -49.09 -3.54 13.39
C LYS A 643 -48.52 -3.63 14.81
N ALA A 644 -47.62 -2.72 15.19
CA ALA A 644 -47.06 -2.62 16.53
C ALA A 644 -48.14 -2.32 17.59
N ARG A 645 -49.06 -1.38 17.31
CA ARG A 645 -50.20 -1.08 18.21
C ARG A 645 -51.16 -2.25 18.37
N LYS A 646 -51.40 -3.02 17.30
CA LYS A 646 -52.25 -4.22 17.35
C LYS A 646 -51.58 -5.33 18.16
N LYS A 647 -50.26 -5.46 18.07
CA LYS A 647 -49.45 -6.40 18.87
C LYS A 647 -49.34 -6.02 20.35
N ALA A 648 -49.43 -4.73 20.68
CA ALA A 648 -49.43 -4.25 22.08
C ALA A 648 -50.82 -4.28 22.75
N ARG A 649 -51.89 -4.60 22.00
CA ARG A 649 -53.26 -4.76 22.51
C ARG A 649 -53.69 -6.22 22.66
N LEU A 650 -52.91 -7.14 22.08
CA LEU A 650 -52.94 -8.58 22.34
C LEU A 650 -51.93 -8.86 23.45
#